data_AF-A0A291S0B0-F1
#
_entry.id   AF-A0A291S0B0-F1
#
_cell.length_a   1.000
_cell.length_b   1.000
_cell.length_c   1.000
_cell.angle_alpha   90.00
_cell.angle_beta   90.00
_cell.angle_gamma   90.00
#
_symmetry.space_group_name_H-M   'P 1'
#
loop_
_entity.id
_entity.type
_entity.pdbx_description
1 polymer ?
#
loop_
_entity_poly.entity_id
_entity_poly.type
_entity_poly.pdbx_seq_one_letter_code
_entity_poly.pdbx_strand_id
1 'polypeptide(L)'
;MQETAPDPVAGRQPAPAGPEDAVAALAHACAAALASDPASVRLAARLKAASVLLGRASPAPDASWRDLVRHVGTDDGRSEAEEAWANASAAAGATAERLGGYELRALRLMTDDPDLPHTRHGLLTPEETEAVVARGAGPLRPLPGRRFHELFEERVRRHPDAVAVVHGTTTRTYRELNDDANRIAGTLLREGLAPEDVVAVVTGRHPLWPAAVLAVFKAGGCYLPLEPEFPASRIARTLTRSECRWVLSDPDVPSLDEALNGRDTIRRMTVGDLARGDGPTRDPGVAVAGDQLAYVYFTSGSTGEPKGAMCEHDGFLNHLYAKIEDLGVQEGDTVGQTAPQCFDISLWQLVSPFLVGGRVLLVEQEAVLDVARFTDLVNRHRVQVLQLVPTYLELVLAEAARGRAALPHLRVMAVTGEALKKELVRRWFEQFPGVPLVNCYGLTEVSDDSHHGVMRTVPDHRSVPLGDTIRNCRVYVMDEQLHLVPDGAPGEIVIAGVCVGRGYVNDPDRTAAVYHQDPLRPAERLYRSGDFGRRLPSGELEYLGRRDAQVKISGFRIEIGEIEDRLLQVPGVRDGAVVVAGTDDAPQLVAYYTGEDAPDGAGTAHALGTALPHYMVPHRLHRVRELPLSGNGKIDKKALTARARDNAPARGSAGTGAPRLDTPAERRVAAVWARLLHVPEDRIGRDSRFTDLGGTSLTAIRLAIELDRRVTVAELRDTPTVADVAALLDGKSAPARATAPAGPAPATTPAGPAEGPAPLPVLDCRTADPDPAARAAAHRAPALDALAASGAVMLRGVDARTPADVARVAAALGIEPLTEREGFAPRTALAPGVYSGSHWPAEDPMCMHHELSHAATVPGTLLFACLTAPDGGGRTTVADSQQVLAALPSDLTARFAEHGWLLRRAYHDVGLSWPEAFGSTDRASVDAYCAEAAVEPTWLAGGSLFTRQRRAAVVPHPRTGAPCWFNQIAFLNGLTLEPAIREYLTDVYGPGGLPFDTAAGDGGPVTAGTVEEINAVYDRFTVGEPWQEGDVLLVDNIRTAHAREPYEGAREIAVVLGDPVRLPGHVLPLSDGGPS
;
A
#
# COMPACT_ATOMS: atom_id res chain seq x y z
N MET A 1 -57.26 19.33 3.86
CA MET A 1 -57.39 20.22 2.70
C MET A 1 -56.76 19.47 1.54
N GLN A 2 -57.42 18.45 0.96
CA GLN A 2 -58.58 18.54 0.06
C GLN A 2 -58.44 19.68 -0.95
N GLU A 3 -58.00 19.34 -2.17
CA GLU A 3 -58.56 19.88 -3.42
C GLU A 3 -58.31 18.90 -4.57
N THR A 4 -59.43 18.27 -4.96
CA THR A 4 -59.82 17.73 -6.28
C THR A 4 -58.79 16.98 -7.15
N ALA A 5 -58.93 15.65 -7.13
CA ALA A 5 -58.52 14.79 -8.24
C ALA A 5 -59.41 15.04 -9.48
N PRO A 6 -58.86 15.14 -10.70
CA PRO A 6 -59.66 15.14 -11.91
C PRO A 6 -60.10 13.73 -12.31
N ASP A 7 -61.34 13.66 -12.78
CA ASP A 7 -62.13 12.50 -13.22
C ASP A 7 -61.45 11.69 -14.35
N PRO A 8 -61.56 10.35 -14.40
CA PRO A 8 -60.87 9.51 -15.37
C PRO A 8 -61.75 9.23 -16.58
N VAL A 9 -61.90 10.17 -17.52
CA VAL A 9 -62.47 9.86 -18.85
C VAL A 9 -61.82 10.69 -19.96
N ALA A 10 -60.75 10.14 -20.54
CA ALA A 10 -60.47 10.25 -21.96
C ALA A 10 -59.87 8.90 -22.39
N GLY A 11 -60.45 8.29 -23.44
CA GLY A 11 -60.32 6.85 -23.73
C GLY A 11 -58.90 6.31 -23.72
N ARG A 12 -58.75 5.09 -23.18
CA ARG A 12 -57.51 4.31 -23.30
C ARG A 12 -57.13 4.24 -24.78
N GLN A 13 -56.07 4.95 -25.16
CA GLN A 13 -55.40 4.69 -26.43
C GLN A 13 -54.85 3.26 -26.38
N PRO A 14 -54.87 2.54 -27.51
CA PRO A 14 -54.31 1.20 -27.58
C PRO A 14 -52.83 1.25 -27.17
N ALA A 15 -52.36 0.22 -26.45
CA ALA A 15 -50.95 0.10 -26.12
C ALA A 15 -50.13 0.11 -27.41
N PRO A 16 -49.07 0.94 -27.50
CA PRO A 16 -48.27 1.06 -28.71
C PRO A 16 -47.67 -0.29 -29.09
N ALA A 17 -47.75 -0.66 -30.37
CA ALA A 17 -47.34 -1.96 -30.88
C ALA A 17 -45.82 -2.11 -31.00
N GLY A 18 -45.07 -1.01 -30.85
CA GLY A 18 -43.61 -1.00 -30.84
C GLY A 18 -43.02 0.31 -30.29
N PRO A 19 -41.69 0.38 -30.11
CA PRO A 19 -41.00 1.53 -29.54
C PRO A 19 -41.26 2.83 -30.30
N GLU A 20 -41.34 2.79 -31.63
CA GLU A 20 -41.58 3.97 -32.47
C GLU A 20 -43.00 4.55 -32.25
N ASP A 21 -44.01 3.69 -32.11
CA ASP A 21 -45.39 4.10 -31.84
C ASP A 21 -45.55 4.72 -30.44
N ALA A 22 -44.84 4.19 -29.45
CA ALA A 22 -44.83 4.73 -28.09
C ALA A 22 -44.23 6.14 -28.06
N VAL A 23 -43.17 6.35 -28.84
CA VAL A 23 -42.49 7.64 -28.95
C VAL A 23 -43.33 8.65 -29.74
N ALA A 24 -44.02 8.21 -30.80
CA ALA A 24 -44.96 9.05 -31.53
C ALA A 24 -46.16 9.48 -30.66
N ALA A 25 -46.71 8.57 -29.86
CA ALA A 25 -47.79 8.87 -28.92
C ALA A 25 -47.33 9.86 -27.83
N LEU A 26 -46.13 9.68 -27.29
CA LEU A 26 -45.53 10.60 -26.31
C LEU A 26 -45.31 11.99 -26.90
N ALA A 27 -44.78 12.08 -28.12
CA ALA A 27 -44.59 13.36 -28.82
C ALA A 27 -45.91 14.09 -29.05
N HIS A 28 -46.97 13.36 -29.42
CA HIS A 28 -48.30 13.93 -29.64
C HIS A 28 -48.94 14.42 -28.35
N ALA A 29 -48.84 13.65 -27.27
CA ALA A 29 -49.30 14.05 -25.94
C ALA A 29 -48.54 15.30 -25.42
N CYS A 30 -47.23 15.39 -25.72
CA CYS A 30 -46.43 16.56 -25.35
C CYS A 30 -46.81 17.82 -26.12
N ALA A 31 -47.13 17.71 -27.41
CA ALA A 31 -47.58 18.83 -28.23
C ALA A 31 -48.94 19.39 -27.76
N ALA A 32 -49.86 18.51 -27.35
CA ALA A 32 -51.16 18.92 -26.80
C ALA A 32 -51.03 19.64 -25.44
N ALA A 33 -50.12 19.17 -24.57
CA ALA A 33 -49.90 19.77 -23.25
C ALA A 33 -49.15 21.12 -23.30
N LEU A 34 -48.23 21.31 -24.25
CA LEU A 34 -47.53 22.58 -24.50
C LEU A 34 -48.50 23.72 -24.85
N ALA A 35 -49.61 23.40 -25.52
CA ALA A 35 -50.65 24.36 -25.85
C ALA A 35 -51.44 24.85 -24.61
N SER A 36 -51.41 24.08 -23.50
CA SER A 36 -52.15 24.39 -22.27
C SER A 36 -51.30 24.94 -21.12
N ASP A 37 -50.01 24.63 -21.06
CA ASP A 37 -49.09 25.14 -20.02
C ASP A 37 -47.65 25.28 -20.55
N PRO A 38 -47.27 26.48 -21.04
CA PRO A 38 -45.95 26.74 -21.61
C PRO A 38 -44.78 26.67 -20.62
N ALA A 39 -45.03 26.58 -19.31
CA ALA A 39 -43.98 26.72 -18.28
C ALA A 39 -43.41 25.38 -17.75
N SER A 40 -43.91 24.23 -18.22
CA SER A 40 -43.66 22.94 -17.56
C SER A 40 -42.31 22.27 -17.93
N VAL A 41 -41.38 22.28 -16.98
CA VAL A 41 -40.03 21.66 -17.07
C VAL A 41 -40.08 20.14 -17.29
N ARG A 42 -41.12 19.45 -16.79
CA ARG A 42 -41.31 18.00 -16.97
C ARG A 42 -41.61 17.62 -18.43
N LEU A 43 -42.28 18.51 -19.15
CA LEU A 43 -42.62 18.33 -20.56
C LEU A 43 -41.42 18.50 -21.47
N ALA A 44 -40.56 19.48 -21.14
CA ALA A 44 -39.27 19.63 -21.77
C ALA A 44 -38.47 18.34 -21.62
N ALA A 45 -38.27 17.79 -20.41
CA ALA A 45 -37.53 16.54 -20.18
C ALA A 45 -38.00 15.37 -21.08
N ARG A 46 -39.32 15.15 -21.19
CA ARG A 46 -39.93 14.11 -22.05
C ARG A 46 -39.70 14.33 -23.56
N LEU A 47 -39.68 15.58 -24.02
CA LEU A 47 -39.31 15.93 -25.39
C LEU A 47 -37.82 15.67 -25.70
N LYS A 48 -36.91 15.67 -24.70
CA LYS A 48 -35.48 15.31 -24.91
C LYS A 48 -35.35 13.86 -25.26
N ALA A 49 -36.05 13.04 -24.47
CA ALA A 49 -36.07 11.61 -24.57
C ALA A 49 -36.61 11.20 -25.95
N ALA A 50 -37.73 11.80 -26.36
CA ALA A 50 -38.33 11.59 -27.67
C ALA A 50 -37.43 12.07 -28.83
N SER A 51 -36.75 13.21 -28.71
CA SER A 51 -35.85 13.72 -29.77
C SER A 51 -34.59 12.88 -29.94
N VAL A 52 -34.03 12.36 -28.84
CA VAL A 52 -32.88 11.44 -28.84
C VAL A 52 -33.27 10.11 -29.49
N LEU A 53 -34.46 9.59 -29.18
CA LEU A 53 -35.00 8.35 -29.75
C LEU A 53 -35.33 8.43 -31.24
N LEU A 54 -35.71 9.62 -31.76
CA LEU A 54 -36.15 9.80 -33.15
C LEU A 54 -35.08 10.40 -34.09
N GLY A 55 -33.94 10.86 -33.56
CA GLY A 55 -32.83 11.38 -34.35
C GLY A 55 -33.14 12.60 -35.23
N ARG A 56 -34.05 13.49 -34.82
CA ARG A 56 -34.41 14.72 -35.57
C ARG A 56 -34.34 15.98 -34.70
N ALA A 57 -33.88 17.10 -35.28
CA ALA A 57 -33.70 18.39 -34.60
C ALA A 57 -34.58 19.54 -35.15
N SER A 58 -35.31 20.24 -34.25
CA SER A 58 -35.44 21.72 -34.15
C SER A 58 -36.72 22.18 -33.43
N PRO A 59 -36.69 23.35 -32.77
CA PRO A 59 -37.53 24.46 -33.26
C PRO A 59 -36.86 25.86 -33.29
N ALA A 60 -37.68 26.87 -33.60
CA ALA A 60 -37.44 28.08 -34.40
C ALA A 60 -36.94 29.36 -33.62
N PRO A 61 -36.64 30.49 -34.32
CA PRO A 61 -35.76 31.62 -33.90
C PRO A 61 -36.13 32.49 -32.68
N ASP A 62 -37.23 32.22 -31.99
CA ASP A 62 -37.76 33.02 -30.87
C ASP A 62 -37.64 32.30 -29.50
N ALA A 63 -36.67 31.40 -29.43
CA ALA A 63 -36.34 30.56 -28.30
C ALA A 63 -35.64 31.33 -27.13
N SER A 64 -36.09 31.12 -25.89
CA SER A 64 -35.55 31.65 -24.64
C SER A 64 -34.34 30.84 -24.11
N TRP A 65 -33.67 31.28 -23.03
CA TRP A 65 -32.45 30.64 -22.51
C TRP A 65 -32.55 29.13 -22.14
N ARG A 66 -33.77 28.59 -22.00
CA ARG A 66 -34.02 27.14 -21.84
C ARG A 66 -33.90 26.36 -23.15
N ASP A 67 -33.91 27.04 -24.29
CA ASP A 67 -33.71 26.49 -25.63
C ASP A 67 -32.21 26.32 -25.99
N LEU A 68 -31.31 26.85 -25.14
CA LEU A 68 -29.84 26.79 -25.27
C LEU A 68 -29.17 25.61 -24.56
N VAL A 69 -29.86 24.88 -23.66
CA VAL A 69 -29.28 23.71 -22.94
C VAL A 69 -29.49 22.39 -23.72
N ARG A 70 -29.89 22.50 -25.00
CA ARG A 70 -30.36 21.37 -25.81
C ARG A 70 -30.03 21.48 -27.31
N HIS A 71 -28.82 21.90 -27.66
CA HIS A 71 -28.26 21.51 -28.96
C HIS A 71 -27.90 20.02 -28.95
N VAL A 72 -28.96 19.20 -29.07
CA VAL A 72 -28.90 17.79 -29.45
C VAL A 72 -28.77 17.77 -30.97
N GLY A 73 -27.56 17.48 -31.44
CA GLY A 73 -27.25 16.95 -32.78
C GLY A 73 -27.13 17.95 -33.93
N THR A 74 -25.92 18.42 -34.21
CA THR A 74 -25.42 18.45 -35.60
C THR A 74 -24.71 17.11 -35.87
N ASP A 75 -24.61 16.70 -37.14
CA ASP A 75 -23.98 15.43 -37.54
C ASP A 75 -22.54 15.27 -36.97
N ASP A 76 -21.82 16.37 -36.75
CA ASP A 76 -20.48 16.37 -36.14
C ASP A 76 -20.50 16.10 -34.62
N GLY A 77 -21.46 16.68 -33.88
CA GLY A 77 -21.58 16.48 -32.43
C GLY A 77 -22.11 15.10 -32.04
N ARG A 78 -22.78 14.40 -32.97
CA ARG A 78 -23.19 13.01 -32.81
C ARG A 78 -21.98 12.08 -32.89
N SER A 79 -21.06 12.34 -33.83
CA SER A 79 -19.76 11.65 -33.91
C SER A 79 -18.88 11.98 -32.71
N GLU A 80 -18.80 13.23 -32.25
CA GLU A 80 -18.03 13.59 -31.05
C GLU A 80 -18.63 13.00 -29.76
N ALA A 81 -19.96 12.95 -29.65
CA ALA A 81 -20.61 12.29 -28.51
C ALA A 81 -20.45 10.77 -28.58
N GLU A 82 -20.54 10.15 -29.76
CA GLU A 82 -20.22 8.74 -29.97
C GLU A 82 -18.74 8.44 -29.71
N GLU A 83 -17.81 9.31 -30.10
CA GLU A 83 -16.37 9.22 -29.78
C GLU A 83 -16.11 9.42 -28.31
N ALA A 84 -16.71 10.43 -27.67
CA ALA A 84 -16.57 10.68 -26.24
C ALA A 84 -17.19 9.53 -25.42
N TRP A 85 -18.33 8.97 -25.85
CA TRP A 85 -18.91 7.78 -25.24
C TRP A 85 -18.08 6.54 -25.52
N ALA A 86 -17.59 6.35 -26.75
CA ALA A 86 -16.71 5.25 -27.11
C ALA A 86 -15.43 5.31 -26.28
N ASN A 87 -14.82 6.48 -26.14
CA ASN A 87 -13.63 6.72 -25.33
C ASN A 87 -13.90 6.54 -23.83
N ALA A 88 -15.03 7.03 -23.30
CA ALA A 88 -15.41 6.82 -21.90
C ALA A 88 -15.77 5.35 -21.61
N SER A 89 -16.40 4.67 -22.57
CA SER A 89 -16.80 3.25 -22.48
C SER A 89 -15.58 2.32 -22.61
N ALA A 90 -14.62 2.66 -23.48
CA ALA A 90 -13.32 2.01 -23.60
C ALA A 90 -12.47 2.21 -22.34
N ALA A 91 -12.47 3.41 -21.75
CA ALA A 91 -11.77 3.70 -20.49
C ALA A 91 -12.40 3.04 -19.25
N ALA A 92 -13.72 2.74 -19.27
CA ALA A 92 -14.45 2.13 -18.16
C ALA A 92 -14.73 0.63 -18.32
N GLY A 93 -14.36 0.02 -19.46
CA GLY A 93 -14.62 -1.38 -19.78
C GLY A 93 -16.10 -1.76 -19.95
N ALA A 94 -16.99 -0.78 -20.11
CA ALA A 94 -18.43 -1.00 -20.34
C ALA A 94 -18.72 -0.91 -21.85
N THR A 95 -19.59 -1.74 -22.40
CA THR A 95 -20.02 -1.60 -23.81
C THR A 95 -20.99 -0.43 -23.95
N ALA A 96 -20.79 0.45 -24.94
CA ALA A 96 -21.66 1.60 -25.21
C ALA A 96 -23.14 1.20 -25.37
N GLU A 97 -23.40 0.01 -25.95
CA GLU A 97 -24.73 -0.61 -26.06
C GLU A 97 -25.42 -0.78 -24.71
N ARG A 98 -24.68 -1.22 -23.67
CA ARG A 98 -25.21 -1.44 -22.33
C ARG A 98 -25.60 -0.14 -21.65
N LEU A 99 -24.79 0.91 -21.80
CA LEU A 99 -25.10 2.25 -21.29
C LEU A 99 -26.33 2.86 -21.99
N GLY A 100 -26.43 2.69 -23.32
CA GLY A 100 -27.62 3.07 -24.08
C GLY A 100 -28.88 2.33 -23.59
N GLY A 101 -28.75 1.03 -23.28
CA GLY A 101 -29.81 0.24 -22.66
C GLY A 101 -30.31 0.80 -21.32
N TYR A 102 -29.40 1.21 -20.43
CA TYR A 102 -29.75 1.84 -19.16
C TYR A 102 -30.44 3.19 -19.33
N GLU A 103 -29.97 4.03 -20.26
CA GLU A 103 -30.61 5.31 -20.57
C GLU A 103 -32.05 5.11 -21.07
N LEU A 104 -32.24 4.19 -22.03
CA LEU A 104 -33.56 3.82 -22.54
C LEU A 104 -34.49 3.32 -21.43
N ARG A 105 -33.97 2.50 -20.51
CA ARG A 105 -34.74 1.99 -19.38
C ARG A 105 -35.11 3.08 -18.39
N ALA A 106 -34.17 3.96 -18.03
CA ALA A 106 -34.45 5.12 -17.18
C ALA A 106 -35.55 6.00 -17.79
N LEU A 107 -35.48 6.26 -19.10
CA LEU A 107 -36.51 7.02 -19.82
C LEU A 107 -37.87 6.34 -19.79
N ARG A 108 -37.94 5.02 -20.02
CA ARG A 108 -39.19 4.24 -19.91
C ARG A 108 -39.80 4.34 -18.52
N LEU A 109 -38.98 4.16 -17.47
CA LEU A 109 -39.44 4.28 -16.08
C LEU A 109 -40.00 5.67 -15.77
N MET A 110 -39.35 6.74 -16.26
CA MET A 110 -39.83 8.11 -16.11
C MET A 110 -41.10 8.42 -16.93
N THR A 111 -41.34 7.72 -18.04
CA THR A 111 -42.53 7.92 -18.86
C THR A 111 -43.73 7.14 -18.35
N ASP A 112 -43.50 5.90 -17.89
CA ASP A 112 -44.55 4.99 -17.43
C ASP A 112 -45.22 5.50 -16.15
N ASP A 113 -44.45 6.14 -15.25
CA ASP A 113 -44.99 6.76 -14.04
C ASP A 113 -44.22 8.05 -13.66
N PRO A 114 -44.61 9.24 -14.19
CA PRO A 114 -43.87 10.50 -14.02
C PRO A 114 -43.84 11.07 -12.61
N ASP A 115 -44.77 10.65 -11.76
CA ASP A 115 -44.91 11.18 -10.41
C ASP A 115 -44.24 10.27 -9.37
N LEU A 116 -43.75 9.10 -9.78
CA LEU A 116 -42.93 8.27 -8.91
C LEU A 116 -41.53 8.87 -8.69
N PRO A 117 -41.00 8.78 -7.46
CA PRO A 117 -39.60 9.11 -7.20
C PRO A 117 -38.68 8.24 -8.08
N HIS A 118 -37.75 8.89 -8.79
CA HIS A 118 -36.74 8.21 -9.60
C HIS A 118 -35.90 7.20 -8.80
N THR A 119 -35.83 7.37 -7.49
CA THR A 119 -35.14 6.50 -6.53
C THR A 119 -35.86 5.17 -6.25
N ARG A 120 -37.00 4.87 -6.89
CA ARG A 120 -37.76 3.63 -6.65
C ARG A 120 -37.36 2.47 -7.58
N HIS A 121 -36.56 2.72 -8.61
CA HIS A 121 -36.29 1.74 -9.65
C HIS A 121 -34.78 1.56 -9.89
N GLY A 122 -34.34 0.30 -9.92
CA GLY A 122 -33.02 -0.06 -10.44
C GLY A 122 -32.96 0.01 -11.97
N LEU A 123 -31.75 0.28 -12.49
CA LEU A 123 -31.53 0.43 -13.93
C LEU A 123 -31.31 -0.89 -14.68
N LEU A 124 -31.04 -1.98 -13.96
CA LEU A 124 -30.82 -3.29 -14.58
C LEU A 124 -32.11 -3.84 -15.20
N THR A 125 -31.96 -4.50 -16.35
CA THR A 125 -32.98 -5.39 -16.90
C THR A 125 -33.17 -6.63 -16.03
N PRO A 126 -34.29 -7.38 -16.18
CA PRO A 126 -34.47 -8.66 -15.50
C PRO A 126 -33.33 -9.65 -15.79
N GLU A 127 -32.87 -9.73 -17.03
CA GLU A 127 -31.80 -10.63 -17.46
C GLU A 127 -30.45 -10.24 -16.84
N GLU A 128 -30.13 -8.93 -16.80
CA GLU A 128 -28.93 -8.44 -16.12
C GLU A 128 -29.00 -8.64 -14.61
N THR A 129 -30.19 -8.45 -14.03
CA THR A 129 -30.43 -8.71 -12.60
C THR A 129 -30.13 -10.17 -12.28
N GLU A 130 -30.67 -11.12 -13.04
CA GLU A 130 -30.39 -12.55 -12.86
C GLU A 130 -28.89 -12.84 -13.00
N ALA A 131 -28.22 -12.24 -13.98
CA ALA A 131 -26.78 -12.43 -14.20
C ALA A 131 -25.92 -11.88 -13.05
N VAL A 132 -26.22 -10.67 -12.56
CA VAL A 132 -25.53 -10.04 -11.41
C VAL A 132 -25.76 -10.86 -10.14
N VAL A 133 -26.99 -11.31 -9.92
CA VAL A 133 -27.34 -12.16 -8.76
C VAL A 133 -26.62 -13.51 -8.82
N ALA A 134 -26.53 -14.13 -9.99
CA ALA A 134 -25.83 -15.39 -10.16
C ALA A 134 -24.32 -15.23 -9.89
N ARG A 135 -23.68 -14.17 -10.40
CA ARG A 135 -22.26 -13.88 -10.15
C ARG A 135 -21.94 -13.56 -8.69
N GLY A 136 -22.89 -12.99 -7.95
CA GLY A 136 -22.74 -12.69 -6.54
C GLY A 136 -22.95 -13.87 -5.60
N ALA A 137 -23.43 -15.02 -6.09
CA ALA A 137 -23.75 -16.16 -5.23
C ALA A 137 -22.57 -17.14 -5.15
N GLY A 138 -22.14 -17.45 -3.92
CA GLY A 138 -21.22 -18.54 -3.69
C GLY A 138 -21.87 -19.91 -3.90
N PRO A 139 -21.08 -21.00 -4.06
CA PRO A 139 -21.62 -22.33 -4.30
C PRO A 139 -22.54 -22.79 -3.16
N LEU A 140 -23.61 -23.50 -3.50
CA LEU A 140 -24.50 -24.09 -2.49
C LEU A 140 -23.87 -25.36 -1.91
N ARG A 141 -23.80 -25.43 -0.57
CA ARG A 141 -23.23 -26.54 0.19
C ARG A 141 -24.16 -26.91 1.34
N PRO A 142 -24.87 -28.04 1.30
CA PRO A 142 -25.71 -28.47 2.41
C PRO A 142 -24.89 -28.62 3.71
N LEU A 143 -25.36 -28.01 4.79
CA LEU A 143 -24.78 -28.18 6.12
C LEU A 143 -25.21 -29.53 6.72
N PRO A 144 -24.36 -30.18 7.52
CA PRO A 144 -24.56 -31.58 7.96
C PRO A 144 -25.67 -31.77 9.02
N GLY A 145 -26.46 -30.75 9.34
CA GLY A 145 -27.48 -30.77 10.41
C GLY A 145 -26.92 -30.98 11.82
N ARG A 146 -25.58 -30.91 11.97
CA ARG A 146 -24.82 -31.06 13.22
C ARG A 146 -24.00 -29.79 13.46
N ARG A 147 -23.74 -29.47 14.72
CA ARG A 147 -22.93 -28.33 15.15
C ARG A 147 -21.45 -28.70 15.23
N PHE A 148 -20.62 -27.66 15.30
CA PHE A 148 -19.18 -27.79 15.42
C PHE A 148 -18.74 -28.77 16.53
N HIS A 149 -19.30 -28.66 17.74
CA HIS A 149 -18.89 -29.49 18.88
C HIS A 149 -19.27 -30.98 18.69
N GLU A 150 -20.42 -31.27 18.08
CA GLU A 150 -20.84 -32.65 17.77
C GLU A 150 -19.90 -33.31 16.72
N LEU A 151 -19.47 -32.53 15.73
CA LEU A 151 -18.49 -32.99 14.74
C LEU A 151 -17.11 -33.21 15.37
N PHE A 152 -16.73 -32.39 16.35
CA PHE A 152 -15.53 -32.62 17.16
C PHE A 152 -15.65 -33.91 17.98
N GLU A 153 -16.77 -34.15 18.66
CA GLU A 153 -17.02 -35.39 19.44
C GLU A 153 -16.94 -36.65 18.57
N GLU A 154 -17.42 -36.57 17.32
CA GLU A 154 -17.25 -37.64 16.34
C GLU A 154 -15.78 -37.94 16.03
N ARG A 155 -14.95 -36.90 15.96
CA ARG A 155 -13.50 -37.04 15.74
C ARG A 155 -12.83 -37.62 16.96
N VAL A 156 -13.18 -37.17 18.17
CA VAL A 156 -12.69 -37.73 19.43
C VAL A 156 -12.95 -39.23 19.50
N ARG A 157 -14.14 -39.68 19.10
CA ARG A 157 -14.47 -41.12 19.07
C ARG A 157 -13.64 -41.94 18.08
N ARG A 158 -13.21 -41.33 16.97
CA ARG A 158 -12.43 -42.01 15.92
C ARG A 158 -10.92 -41.98 16.18
N HIS A 159 -10.41 -40.86 16.70
CA HIS A 159 -8.98 -40.61 16.87
C HIS A 159 -8.68 -39.98 18.25
N PRO A 160 -9.02 -40.67 19.36
CA PRO A 160 -8.95 -40.08 20.69
C PRO A 160 -7.53 -39.70 21.12
N ASP A 161 -6.54 -40.49 20.71
CA ASP A 161 -5.15 -40.35 21.16
C ASP A 161 -4.31 -39.48 20.19
N ALA A 162 -4.94 -38.94 19.13
CA ALA A 162 -4.30 -37.96 18.27
C ALA A 162 -4.09 -36.64 19.02
N VAL A 163 -3.02 -35.91 18.71
CA VAL A 163 -2.74 -34.60 19.30
C VAL A 163 -3.66 -33.56 18.66
N ALA A 164 -4.42 -32.83 19.49
CA ALA A 164 -5.31 -31.74 19.07
C ALA A 164 -4.65 -30.37 19.28
N VAL A 165 -3.98 -30.16 20.42
CA VAL A 165 -3.45 -28.84 20.82
C VAL A 165 -1.97 -28.94 21.15
N VAL A 166 -1.21 -27.94 20.72
CA VAL A 166 0.21 -27.77 21.03
C VAL A 166 0.44 -26.35 21.58
N HIS A 167 1.12 -26.23 22.71
CA HIS A 167 1.54 -24.96 23.30
C HIS A 167 2.89 -25.13 23.99
N GLY A 168 3.94 -24.52 23.45
CA GLY A 168 5.32 -24.77 23.89
C GLY A 168 5.65 -26.27 23.82
N THR A 169 6.05 -26.85 24.94
CA THR A 169 6.32 -28.30 25.07
C THR A 169 5.10 -29.12 25.51
N THR A 170 3.97 -28.46 25.81
CA THR A 170 2.75 -29.14 26.26
C THR A 170 1.89 -29.51 25.06
N THR A 171 1.35 -30.73 25.09
CA THR A 171 0.39 -31.21 24.10
C THR A 171 -0.87 -31.71 24.79
N ARG A 172 -2.00 -31.66 24.08
CA ARG A 172 -3.26 -32.30 24.51
C ARG A 172 -3.81 -33.14 23.38
N THR A 173 -4.22 -34.35 23.70
CA THR A 173 -4.93 -35.23 22.78
C THR A 173 -6.39 -34.78 22.59
N TYR A 174 -7.05 -35.29 21.56
CA TYR A 174 -8.48 -35.08 21.35
C TYR A 174 -9.30 -35.56 22.56
N ARG A 175 -8.94 -36.70 23.15
CA ARG A 175 -9.58 -37.25 24.35
C ARG A 175 -9.43 -36.31 25.55
N GLU A 176 -8.19 -35.93 25.89
CA GLU A 176 -7.94 -35.07 27.04
C GLU A 176 -8.64 -33.72 26.90
N LEU A 177 -8.60 -33.14 25.70
CA LEU A 177 -9.29 -31.89 25.40
C LEU A 177 -10.82 -32.03 25.59
N ASN A 178 -11.40 -33.13 25.10
CA ASN A 178 -12.83 -33.40 25.22
C ASN A 178 -13.24 -33.64 26.68
N ASP A 179 -12.44 -34.40 27.44
CA ASP A 179 -12.67 -34.68 28.85
C ASP A 179 -12.67 -33.37 29.67
N ASP A 180 -11.68 -32.51 29.44
CA ASP A 180 -11.57 -31.19 30.09
C ASP A 180 -12.79 -30.31 29.72
N ALA A 181 -13.17 -30.26 28.44
CA ALA A 181 -14.35 -29.52 27.98
C ALA A 181 -15.67 -30.05 28.58
N ASN A 182 -15.81 -31.38 28.70
CA ASN A 182 -17.01 -32.02 29.24
C ASN A 182 -17.19 -31.74 30.75
N ARG A 183 -16.11 -31.69 31.53
CA ARG A 183 -16.17 -31.31 32.95
C ARG A 183 -16.61 -29.86 33.13
N ILE A 184 -16.06 -28.95 32.31
CA ILE A 184 -16.43 -27.53 32.32
C ILE A 184 -17.91 -27.38 31.90
N ALA A 185 -18.32 -28.00 30.79
CA ALA A 185 -19.70 -27.95 30.29
C ALA A 185 -20.70 -28.53 31.31
N GLY A 186 -20.38 -29.68 31.89
CA GLY A 186 -21.20 -30.30 32.93
C GLY A 186 -21.34 -29.43 34.17
N THR A 187 -20.35 -28.59 34.50
CA THR A 187 -20.47 -27.62 35.59
C THR A 187 -21.35 -26.44 35.20
N LEU A 188 -21.16 -25.85 34.02
CA LEU A 188 -22.05 -24.79 33.51
C LEU A 188 -23.53 -25.22 33.51
N LEU A 189 -23.81 -26.44 33.06
CA LEU A 189 -25.16 -27.01 33.05
C LEU A 189 -25.72 -27.22 34.47
N ARG A 190 -24.92 -27.74 35.40
CA ARG A 190 -25.33 -27.91 36.81
C ARG A 190 -25.64 -26.57 37.49
N GLU A 191 -24.88 -25.54 37.13
CA GLU A 191 -25.06 -24.20 37.66
C GLU A 191 -26.27 -23.48 37.03
N GLY A 192 -26.80 -24.01 35.94
CA GLY A 192 -28.06 -23.58 35.33
C GLY A 192 -27.90 -22.70 34.09
N LEU A 193 -26.81 -22.86 33.32
CA LEU A 193 -26.67 -22.24 32.00
C LEU A 193 -27.87 -22.61 31.12
N ALA A 194 -28.57 -21.60 30.61
CA ALA A 194 -29.66 -21.79 29.65
C ALA A 194 -29.13 -21.73 28.19
N PRO A 195 -29.88 -22.27 27.21
CA PRO A 195 -29.52 -22.13 25.80
C PRO A 195 -29.35 -20.65 25.40
N GLU A 196 -28.30 -20.36 24.62
CA GLU A 196 -27.88 -19.02 24.20
C GLU A 196 -27.39 -18.07 25.31
N ASP A 197 -27.35 -18.48 26.58
CA ASP A 197 -26.75 -17.65 27.63
C ASP A 197 -25.32 -17.27 27.26
N VAL A 198 -24.99 -15.99 27.37
CA VAL A 198 -23.65 -15.49 27.06
C VAL A 198 -22.67 -15.94 28.15
N VAL A 199 -21.59 -16.59 27.72
CA VAL A 199 -20.48 -17.02 28.56
C VAL A 199 -19.21 -16.30 28.12
N ALA A 200 -18.75 -15.37 28.94
CA ALA A 200 -17.47 -14.71 28.73
C ALA A 200 -16.31 -15.66 29.04
N VAL A 201 -15.33 -15.72 28.15
CA VAL A 201 -14.07 -16.45 28.37
C VAL A 201 -12.94 -15.45 28.39
N VAL A 202 -12.25 -15.37 29.54
CA VAL A 202 -11.18 -14.40 29.85
C VAL A 202 -9.93 -15.16 30.26
N THR A 203 -9.19 -15.65 29.26
CA THR A 203 -8.03 -16.53 29.47
C THR A 203 -6.86 -16.04 28.62
N GLY A 204 -5.63 -16.26 29.09
CA GLY A 204 -4.46 -16.16 28.24
C GLY A 204 -4.39 -17.29 27.20
N ARG A 205 -3.30 -17.35 26.44
CA ARG A 205 -3.04 -18.51 25.54
C ARG A 205 -2.44 -19.66 26.34
N HIS A 206 -3.21 -20.71 26.53
CA HIS A 206 -2.76 -21.94 27.20
C HIS A 206 -3.59 -23.17 26.76
N PRO A 207 -3.15 -24.41 27.05
CA PRO A 207 -3.80 -25.63 26.54
C PRO A 207 -5.26 -25.85 26.94
N LEU A 208 -5.79 -25.17 27.97
CA LEU A 208 -7.19 -25.33 28.40
C LEU A 208 -8.11 -24.27 27.78
N TRP A 209 -7.58 -23.24 27.11
CA TRP A 209 -8.40 -22.26 26.42
C TRP A 209 -9.35 -22.90 25.38
N PRO A 210 -8.88 -23.80 24.47
CA PRO A 210 -9.79 -24.50 23.56
C PRO A 210 -10.83 -25.34 24.31
N ALA A 211 -10.51 -25.88 25.50
CA ALA A 211 -11.44 -26.65 26.30
C ALA A 211 -12.59 -25.77 26.85
N ALA A 212 -12.27 -24.55 27.29
CA ALA A 212 -13.28 -23.58 27.73
C ALA A 212 -14.23 -23.18 26.59
N VAL A 213 -13.69 -22.92 25.39
CA VAL A 213 -14.51 -22.61 24.21
C VAL A 213 -15.42 -23.78 23.82
N LEU A 214 -14.86 -24.99 23.74
CA LEU A 214 -15.63 -26.21 23.47
C LEU A 214 -16.73 -26.45 24.51
N ALA A 215 -16.45 -26.17 25.78
CA ALA A 215 -17.40 -26.35 26.86
C ALA A 215 -18.63 -25.44 26.73
N VAL A 216 -18.43 -24.19 26.30
CA VAL A 216 -19.53 -23.25 26.03
C VAL A 216 -20.44 -23.81 24.93
N PHE A 217 -19.87 -24.24 23.81
CA PHE A 217 -20.66 -24.83 22.71
C PHE A 217 -21.37 -26.13 23.11
N LYS A 218 -20.69 -27.02 23.85
CA LYS A 218 -21.25 -28.28 24.35
C LYS A 218 -22.40 -28.08 25.34
N ALA A 219 -22.37 -26.98 26.09
CA ALA A 219 -23.42 -26.63 27.04
C ALA A 219 -24.58 -25.85 26.39
N GLY A 220 -24.48 -25.50 25.09
CA GLY A 220 -25.47 -24.71 24.37
C GLY A 220 -25.43 -23.21 24.67
N GLY A 221 -24.33 -22.72 25.27
CA GLY A 221 -24.12 -21.30 25.54
C GLY A 221 -23.53 -20.55 24.35
N CYS A 222 -23.54 -19.23 24.46
CA CYS A 222 -22.98 -18.31 23.47
C CYS A 222 -21.60 -17.80 23.92
N TYR A 223 -20.57 -18.04 23.10
CA TYR A 223 -19.19 -17.67 23.40
C TYR A 223 -18.95 -16.16 23.29
N LEU A 224 -18.42 -15.53 24.34
CA LEU A 224 -17.96 -14.13 24.35
C LEU A 224 -16.47 -14.05 24.71
N PRO A 225 -15.58 -13.80 23.74
CA PRO A 225 -14.15 -13.65 24.02
C PRO A 225 -13.80 -12.28 24.59
N LEU A 226 -12.97 -12.26 25.63
CA LEU A 226 -12.33 -11.05 26.15
C LEU A 226 -10.85 -11.30 26.42
N GLU A 227 -10.00 -10.32 26.10
CA GLU A 227 -8.58 -10.39 26.47
C GLU A 227 -8.43 -10.11 27.97
N PRO A 228 -7.59 -10.86 28.69
CA PRO A 228 -7.29 -10.59 30.08
C PRO A 228 -6.61 -9.22 30.28
N GLU A 229 -5.92 -8.69 29.27
CA GLU A 229 -5.24 -7.39 29.31
C GLU A 229 -6.17 -6.20 29.04
N PHE A 230 -7.47 -6.41 28.76
CA PHE A 230 -8.39 -5.29 28.58
C PHE A 230 -8.59 -4.49 29.88
N PRO A 231 -8.77 -3.15 29.79
CA PRO A 231 -9.10 -2.35 30.96
C PRO A 231 -10.38 -2.84 31.65
N ALA A 232 -10.40 -2.79 32.98
CA ALA A 232 -11.53 -3.23 33.81
C ALA A 232 -12.86 -2.58 33.38
N SER A 233 -12.83 -1.29 33.07
CA SER A 233 -13.99 -0.52 32.61
C SER A 233 -14.58 -1.06 31.30
N ARG A 234 -13.74 -1.53 30.37
CA ARG A 234 -14.16 -2.13 29.09
C ARG A 234 -14.74 -3.52 29.31
N ILE A 235 -14.08 -4.35 30.12
CA ILE A 235 -14.61 -5.67 30.51
C ILE A 235 -16.00 -5.50 31.13
N ALA A 236 -16.14 -4.62 32.12
CA ALA A 236 -17.41 -4.36 32.80
C ALA A 236 -18.53 -3.89 31.86
N ARG A 237 -18.24 -2.97 30.93
CA ARG A 237 -19.19 -2.51 29.90
C ARG A 237 -19.62 -3.65 28.99
N THR A 238 -18.68 -4.44 28.48
CA THR A 238 -18.97 -5.56 27.59
C THR A 238 -19.84 -6.61 28.29
N LEU A 239 -19.49 -6.99 29.53
CA LEU A 239 -20.28 -7.93 30.33
C LEU A 239 -21.70 -7.39 30.59
N THR A 240 -21.83 -6.11 30.94
CA THR A 240 -23.14 -5.49 31.18
C THR A 240 -23.99 -5.47 29.91
N ARG A 241 -23.40 -5.03 28.78
CA ARG A 241 -24.12 -4.88 27.51
C ARG A 241 -24.57 -6.21 26.91
N SER A 242 -23.80 -7.26 27.13
CA SER A 242 -24.16 -8.63 26.72
C SER A 242 -25.04 -9.36 27.72
N GLU A 243 -25.42 -8.72 28.84
CA GLU A 243 -26.14 -9.34 29.96
C GLU A 243 -25.48 -10.64 30.45
N CYS A 244 -24.15 -10.70 30.34
CA CYS A 244 -23.37 -11.89 30.62
C CYS A 244 -23.46 -12.27 32.10
N ARG A 245 -23.86 -13.52 32.37
CA ARG A 245 -23.96 -14.08 33.73
C ARG A 245 -22.83 -15.02 34.09
N TRP A 246 -22.10 -15.53 33.11
CA TRP A 246 -21.13 -16.60 33.28
C TRP A 246 -19.76 -16.14 32.78
N VAL A 247 -18.74 -16.24 33.63
CA VAL A 247 -17.36 -15.90 33.27
C VAL A 247 -16.47 -17.11 33.54
N LEU A 248 -15.87 -17.65 32.49
CA LEU A 248 -14.77 -18.61 32.58
C LEU A 248 -13.45 -17.84 32.49
N SER A 249 -12.55 -18.01 33.44
CA SER A 249 -11.29 -17.28 33.42
C SER A 249 -10.09 -18.06 33.96
N ASP A 250 -8.91 -17.48 33.77
CA ASP A 250 -7.74 -17.79 34.59
C ASP A 250 -7.94 -17.29 36.05
N PRO A 251 -7.21 -17.83 37.04
CA PRO A 251 -7.39 -17.46 38.44
C PRO A 251 -6.97 -16.02 38.75
N ASP A 252 -5.89 -15.53 38.13
CA ASP A 252 -5.28 -14.23 38.45
C ASP A 252 -5.43 -13.25 37.28
N VAL A 253 -6.56 -12.54 37.21
CA VAL A 253 -6.84 -11.53 36.18
C VAL A 253 -7.28 -10.24 36.86
N PRO A 254 -6.34 -9.34 37.25
CA PRO A 254 -6.65 -8.16 38.08
C PRO A 254 -7.69 -7.21 37.46
N SER A 255 -7.64 -7.01 36.14
CA SER A 255 -8.60 -6.20 35.40
C SER A 255 -10.01 -6.75 35.49
N LEU A 256 -10.16 -8.08 35.49
CA LEU A 256 -11.44 -8.76 35.65
C LEU A 256 -11.92 -8.67 37.10
N ASP A 257 -11.03 -8.82 38.10
CA ASP A 257 -11.38 -8.61 39.51
C ASP A 257 -12.00 -7.23 39.71
N GLU A 258 -11.35 -6.20 39.17
CA GLU A 258 -11.85 -4.83 39.23
C GLU A 258 -13.18 -4.65 38.46
N ALA A 259 -13.31 -5.26 37.28
CA ALA A 259 -14.51 -5.17 36.46
C ALA A 259 -15.75 -5.80 37.11
N LEU A 260 -15.54 -6.82 37.94
CA LEU A 260 -16.58 -7.55 38.66
C LEU A 260 -16.96 -6.92 40.01
N ASN A 261 -16.23 -5.91 40.48
CA ASN A 261 -16.56 -5.21 41.72
C ASN A 261 -18.00 -4.66 41.67
N GLY A 262 -18.84 -5.10 42.62
CA GLY A 262 -20.26 -4.72 42.69
C GLY A 262 -21.16 -5.41 41.66
N ARG A 263 -20.72 -6.50 41.03
CA ARG A 263 -21.48 -7.29 40.04
C ARG A 263 -21.74 -8.72 40.51
N ASP A 264 -22.30 -8.86 41.71
CA ASP A 264 -22.49 -10.15 42.40
C ASP A 264 -23.38 -11.16 41.65
N THR A 265 -24.11 -10.72 40.62
CA THR A 265 -24.93 -11.58 39.76
C THR A 265 -24.11 -12.36 38.74
N ILE A 266 -22.87 -11.96 38.46
CA ILE A 266 -21.97 -12.63 37.53
C ILE A 266 -21.22 -13.74 38.26
N ARG A 267 -21.33 -14.97 37.76
CA ARG A 267 -20.63 -16.14 38.30
C ARG A 267 -19.31 -16.34 37.56
N ARG A 268 -18.21 -16.04 38.23
CA ARG A 268 -16.85 -16.35 37.76
C ARG A 268 -16.45 -17.77 38.18
N MET A 269 -15.89 -18.53 37.25
CA MET A 269 -15.36 -19.87 37.48
C MET A 269 -13.99 -20.02 36.84
N THR A 270 -13.05 -20.63 37.57
CA THR A 270 -11.68 -20.83 37.10
C THR A 270 -11.60 -22.03 36.15
N VAL A 271 -11.15 -21.83 34.91
CA VAL A 271 -11.03 -22.89 33.89
C VAL A 271 -10.17 -24.05 34.39
N GLY A 272 -9.02 -23.73 35.01
CA GLY A 272 -8.09 -24.73 35.52
C GLY A 272 -8.61 -25.56 36.69
N ASP A 273 -9.52 -25.02 37.51
CA ASP A 273 -10.14 -25.77 38.60
C ASP A 273 -11.25 -26.69 38.05
N LEU A 274 -12.07 -26.17 37.14
CA LEU A 274 -13.14 -26.93 36.49
C LEU A 274 -12.58 -28.13 35.69
N ALA A 275 -11.50 -27.93 34.94
CA ALA A 275 -10.85 -28.99 34.18
C ALA A 275 -10.27 -30.10 35.09
N ARG A 276 -9.82 -29.76 36.30
CA ARG A 276 -9.30 -30.70 37.32
C ARG A 276 -10.39 -31.32 38.20
N GLY A 277 -11.64 -30.90 38.05
CA GLY A 277 -12.77 -31.41 38.84
C GLY A 277 -13.04 -32.90 38.61
N ASP A 278 -13.87 -33.49 39.47
CA ASP A 278 -14.32 -34.89 39.40
C ASP A 278 -15.61 -35.08 38.57
N GLY A 279 -15.97 -34.06 37.78
CA GLY A 279 -17.16 -34.05 36.93
C GLY A 279 -17.11 -35.12 35.82
N PRO A 280 -18.27 -35.40 35.18
CA PRO A 280 -18.35 -36.38 34.11
C PRO A 280 -17.49 -35.96 32.91
N THR A 281 -16.81 -36.93 32.31
CA THR A 281 -16.02 -36.74 31.07
C THR A 281 -16.76 -37.17 29.81
N ARG A 282 -18.01 -37.63 29.94
CA ARG A 282 -18.87 -37.95 28.79
C ARG A 282 -19.47 -36.69 28.19
N ASP A 283 -19.71 -36.72 26.89
CA ASP A 283 -20.36 -35.60 26.18
C ASP A 283 -21.77 -35.35 26.78
N PRO A 284 -22.16 -34.08 26.99
CA PRO A 284 -23.42 -33.75 27.67
C PRO A 284 -24.65 -34.01 26.79
N GLY A 285 -24.51 -34.03 25.46
CA GLY A 285 -25.60 -34.32 24.52
C GLY A 285 -26.70 -33.26 24.51
N VAL A 286 -26.36 -31.99 24.75
CA VAL A 286 -27.30 -30.87 24.66
C VAL A 286 -27.65 -30.64 23.19
N ALA A 287 -28.94 -30.60 22.87
CA ALA A 287 -29.39 -30.31 21.51
C ALA A 287 -29.23 -28.81 21.21
N VAL A 288 -28.46 -28.50 20.16
CA VAL A 288 -28.17 -27.12 19.72
C VAL A 288 -28.62 -26.93 18.27
N ALA A 289 -29.49 -25.94 18.04
CA ALA A 289 -30.03 -25.63 16.73
C ALA A 289 -29.06 -24.77 15.90
N GLY A 290 -29.27 -24.69 14.58
CA GLY A 290 -28.37 -23.99 13.67
C GLY A 290 -28.49 -22.48 13.70
N ASP A 291 -29.69 -22.00 13.99
CA ASP A 291 -30.06 -20.60 14.20
C ASP A 291 -29.77 -20.12 15.63
N GLN A 292 -29.29 -20.99 16.53
CA GLN A 292 -28.85 -20.57 17.85
C GLN A 292 -27.53 -19.80 17.79
N LEU A 293 -27.35 -18.84 18.70
CA LEU A 293 -26.13 -18.06 18.83
C LEU A 293 -24.94 -18.96 19.19
N ALA A 294 -23.92 -18.92 18.35
CA ALA A 294 -22.63 -19.53 18.63
C ALA A 294 -21.76 -18.57 19.45
N TYR A 295 -21.67 -17.31 19.03
CA TYR A 295 -20.79 -16.33 19.65
C TYR A 295 -21.25 -14.89 19.48
N VAL A 296 -20.74 -14.03 20.36
CA VAL A 296 -20.81 -12.57 20.24
C VAL A 296 -19.42 -11.97 20.27
N TYR A 297 -19.04 -11.28 19.21
CA TYR A 297 -17.79 -10.52 19.14
C TYR A 297 -18.06 -9.03 19.21
N PHE A 298 -17.37 -8.33 20.11
CA PHE A 298 -17.49 -6.88 20.24
C PHE A 298 -16.52 -6.14 19.33
N THR A 299 -17.06 -5.29 18.46
CA THR A 299 -16.31 -4.38 17.60
C THR A 299 -16.45 -2.93 18.08
N SER A 300 -15.52 -2.06 17.68
CA SER A 300 -15.62 -0.62 17.97
C SER A 300 -16.89 -0.03 17.34
N GLY A 301 -17.51 0.97 17.99
CA GLY A 301 -18.79 1.55 17.58
C GLY A 301 -18.70 3.04 17.23
N SER A 302 -19.46 3.48 16.22
CA SER A 302 -19.45 4.87 15.73
C SER A 302 -19.94 5.92 16.74
N THR A 303 -20.68 5.52 17.78
CA THR A 303 -21.11 6.41 18.90
C THR A 303 -20.27 6.23 20.18
N GLY A 304 -19.08 5.65 20.04
CA GLY A 304 -18.13 5.41 21.12
C GLY A 304 -18.41 4.30 22.11
N GLU A 305 -19.44 3.51 21.83
CA GLU A 305 -19.76 2.29 22.57
C GLU A 305 -19.56 1.04 21.68
N PRO A 306 -18.69 0.08 22.09
CA PRO A 306 -18.50 -1.19 21.39
C PRO A 306 -19.81 -1.94 21.18
N LYS A 307 -19.99 -2.51 20.00
CA LYS A 307 -21.19 -3.25 19.57
C LYS A 307 -20.89 -4.73 19.45
N GLY A 308 -21.69 -5.59 20.08
CA GLY A 308 -21.52 -7.04 20.02
C GLY A 308 -22.29 -7.63 18.84
N ALA A 309 -21.60 -8.08 17.79
CA ALA A 309 -22.22 -8.77 16.65
C ALA A 309 -22.57 -10.21 17.03
N MET A 310 -23.84 -10.58 16.82
CA MET A 310 -24.39 -11.89 17.19
C MET A 310 -24.35 -12.85 16.00
N CYS A 311 -23.59 -13.93 16.09
CA CYS A 311 -23.44 -14.92 15.01
C CYS A 311 -23.97 -16.29 15.41
N GLU A 312 -24.59 -16.97 14.45
CA GLU A 312 -25.30 -18.23 14.65
C GLU A 312 -24.44 -19.44 14.24
N HIS A 313 -24.77 -20.62 14.78
CA HIS A 313 -24.00 -21.84 14.55
C HIS A 313 -23.88 -22.25 13.08
N ASP A 314 -24.92 -22.08 12.26
CA ASP A 314 -24.88 -22.41 10.83
C ASP A 314 -23.92 -21.49 10.06
N GLY A 315 -23.94 -20.19 10.32
CA GLY A 315 -23.02 -19.23 9.72
C GLY A 315 -21.57 -19.52 10.09
N PHE A 316 -21.32 -19.78 11.38
CA PHE A 316 -20.02 -20.20 11.89
C PHE A 316 -19.51 -21.49 11.22
N LEU A 317 -20.33 -22.54 11.19
CA LEU A 317 -19.93 -23.83 10.61
C LEU A 317 -19.68 -23.73 9.11
N ASN A 318 -20.50 -22.93 8.40
CA ASN A 318 -20.29 -22.63 7.00
C ASN A 318 -18.91 -21.99 6.75
N HIS A 319 -18.55 -20.99 7.56
CA HIS A 319 -17.25 -20.35 7.50
C HIS A 319 -16.10 -21.34 7.75
N LEU A 320 -16.21 -22.20 8.78
CA LEU A 320 -15.18 -23.23 9.04
C LEU A 320 -14.97 -24.16 7.85
N TYR A 321 -16.05 -24.60 7.19
CA TYR A 321 -15.92 -25.44 5.99
C TYR A 321 -15.28 -24.68 4.82
N ALA A 322 -15.64 -23.42 4.60
CA ALA A 322 -14.99 -22.59 3.59
C ALA A 322 -13.48 -22.49 3.84
N LYS A 323 -13.07 -22.20 5.09
CA LYS A 323 -11.65 -22.16 5.47
C LYS A 323 -10.93 -23.49 5.24
N ILE A 324 -11.52 -24.59 5.69
CA ILE A 324 -10.94 -25.92 5.51
C ILE A 324 -10.75 -26.26 4.04
N GLU A 325 -11.75 -25.98 3.21
CA GLU A 325 -11.71 -26.37 1.80
C GLU A 325 -10.80 -25.44 0.97
N ASP A 326 -10.90 -24.13 1.17
CA ASP A 326 -10.21 -23.14 0.32
C ASP A 326 -8.73 -22.95 0.73
N LEU A 327 -8.41 -23.11 2.02
CA LEU A 327 -7.01 -23.24 2.49
C LEU A 327 -6.50 -24.69 2.34
N GLY A 328 -7.40 -25.62 2.01
CA GLY A 328 -7.12 -27.04 1.85
C GLY A 328 -6.55 -27.67 3.11
N VAL A 329 -7.05 -27.36 4.30
CA VAL A 329 -6.62 -27.95 5.59
C VAL A 329 -6.88 -29.45 5.58
N GLN A 330 -5.88 -30.25 5.94
CA GLN A 330 -5.91 -31.71 5.88
C GLN A 330 -5.78 -32.36 7.26
N GLU A 331 -6.06 -33.66 7.33
CA GLU A 331 -5.78 -34.47 8.52
C GLU A 331 -4.28 -34.42 8.86
N GLY A 332 -3.95 -34.26 10.15
CA GLY A 332 -2.58 -34.15 10.62
C GLY A 332 -1.89 -32.79 10.39
N ASP A 333 -2.53 -31.85 9.68
CA ASP A 333 -2.00 -30.49 9.55
C ASP A 333 -2.02 -29.74 10.88
N THR A 334 -1.11 -28.78 10.98
CA THR A 334 -0.94 -27.83 12.07
C THR A 334 -1.37 -26.46 11.57
N VAL A 335 -2.45 -25.92 12.15
CA VAL A 335 -2.86 -24.54 11.95
C VAL A 335 -2.26 -23.67 13.05
N GLY A 336 -1.66 -22.53 12.69
CA GLY A 336 -1.15 -21.56 13.65
C GLY A 336 -2.26 -20.65 14.18
N GLN A 337 -2.48 -20.67 15.50
CA GLN A 337 -3.33 -19.70 16.20
C GLN A 337 -2.47 -18.50 16.61
N THR A 338 -2.70 -17.38 15.94
CA THR A 338 -1.91 -16.15 16.06
C THR A 338 -2.74 -14.94 16.43
N ALA A 339 -4.02 -14.93 16.06
CA ALA A 339 -4.90 -13.78 16.27
C ALA A 339 -5.28 -13.61 17.75
N PRO A 340 -5.42 -12.37 18.26
CA PRO A 340 -5.97 -12.15 19.59
C PRO A 340 -7.38 -12.75 19.70
N GLN A 341 -7.69 -13.33 20.86
CA GLN A 341 -8.94 -14.03 21.13
C GLN A 341 -10.18 -13.14 20.89
N CYS A 342 -10.06 -11.83 21.08
CA CYS A 342 -11.13 -10.85 20.84
C CYS A 342 -11.44 -10.56 19.36
N PHE A 343 -10.74 -11.21 18.42
CA PHE A 343 -11.08 -11.20 16.99
C PHE A 343 -11.63 -12.55 16.54
N ASP A 344 -12.62 -12.51 15.67
CA ASP A 344 -13.25 -13.66 15.01
C ASP A 344 -12.25 -14.56 14.25
N ILE A 345 -11.21 -13.96 13.67
CA ILE A 345 -10.06 -14.66 13.08
C ILE A 345 -9.49 -15.73 14.04
N SER A 346 -9.45 -15.44 15.34
CA SER A 346 -8.89 -16.39 16.32
C SER A 346 -9.70 -17.67 16.44
N LEU A 347 -11.02 -17.61 16.27
CA LEU A 347 -11.91 -18.73 16.52
C LEU A 347 -11.73 -19.80 15.45
N TRP A 348 -11.68 -19.44 14.17
CA TRP A 348 -11.47 -20.43 13.12
C TRP A 348 -10.06 -21.05 13.20
N GLN A 349 -9.03 -20.24 13.50
CA GLN A 349 -7.67 -20.74 13.72
C GLN A 349 -7.63 -21.76 14.86
N LEU A 350 -8.39 -21.48 15.94
CA LEU A 350 -8.45 -22.32 17.13
C LEU A 350 -9.12 -23.66 16.87
N VAL A 351 -10.21 -23.67 16.10
CA VAL A 351 -11.15 -24.81 16.09
C VAL A 351 -11.30 -25.54 14.75
N SER A 352 -10.98 -24.91 13.62
CA SER A 352 -11.09 -25.57 12.30
C SER A 352 -10.30 -26.89 12.16
N PRO A 353 -9.08 -27.05 12.73
CA PRO A 353 -8.33 -28.30 12.59
C PRO A 353 -9.08 -29.49 13.17
N PHE A 354 -9.89 -29.25 14.20
CA PHE A 354 -10.62 -30.27 14.93
C PHE A 354 -11.66 -30.99 14.08
N LEU A 355 -12.16 -30.35 13.01
CA LEU A 355 -13.12 -30.95 12.09
C LEU A 355 -12.49 -31.96 11.12
N VAL A 356 -11.18 -31.89 10.90
CA VAL A 356 -10.45 -32.72 9.93
C VAL A 356 -9.41 -33.65 10.56
N GLY A 357 -9.23 -33.62 11.88
CA GLY A 357 -8.18 -34.42 12.54
C GLY A 357 -6.79 -33.75 12.49
N GLY A 358 -6.76 -32.43 12.27
CA GLY A 358 -5.55 -31.63 12.42
C GLY A 358 -5.26 -31.28 13.87
N ARG A 359 -4.28 -30.40 14.07
CA ARG A 359 -3.90 -29.84 15.37
C ARG A 359 -3.76 -28.32 15.28
N VAL A 360 -3.96 -27.65 16.40
CA VAL A 360 -3.71 -26.22 16.54
C VAL A 360 -2.41 -25.98 17.32
N LEU A 361 -1.55 -25.10 16.81
CA LEU A 361 -0.44 -24.53 17.56
C LEU A 361 -0.89 -23.20 18.16
N LEU A 362 -0.98 -23.13 19.49
CA LEU A 362 -1.17 -21.86 20.19
C LEU A 362 0.17 -21.13 20.21
N VAL A 363 0.28 -20.04 19.45
CA VAL A 363 1.51 -19.22 19.41
C VAL A 363 1.47 -18.23 20.57
N GLU A 364 2.52 -18.12 21.38
CA GLU A 364 2.53 -17.16 22.49
C GLU A 364 2.47 -15.72 21.97
N GLN A 365 1.79 -14.83 22.69
CA GLN A 365 1.62 -13.44 22.27
C GLN A 365 2.98 -12.73 22.12
N GLU A 366 3.93 -13.01 23.01
CA GLU A 366 5.28 -12.47 22.96
C GLU A 366 6.05 -12.98 21.74
N ALA A 367 5.75 -14.20 21.26
CA ALA A 367 6.37 -14.73 20.06
C ALA A 367 5.85 -14.01 18.82
N VAL A 368 4.56 -13.65 18.76
CA VAL A 368 4.04 -12.81 17.67
C VAL A 368 4.77 -11.46 17.62
N LEU A 369 5.18 -10.90 18.76
CA LEU A 369 5.97 -9.67 18.80
C LEU A 369 7.47 -9.86 18.50
N ASP A 370 7.93 -11.07 18.19
CA ASP A 370 9.31 -11.35 17.78
C ASP A 370 9.29 -12.26 16.55
N VAL A 371 9.35 -11.67 15.36
CA VAL A 371 9.18 -12.34 14.05
C VAL A 371 10.08 -13.57 13.88
N ALA A 372 11.28 -13.55 14.43
CA ALA A 372 12.18 -14.69 14.31
C ALA A 372 11.88 -15.78 15.35
N ARG A 373 11.48 -15.44 16.58
CA ARG A 373 10.93 -16.44 17.52
C ARG A 373 9.65 -17.05 16.96
N PHE A 374 8.77 -16.23 16.37
CA PHE A 374 7.58 -16.67 15.65
C PHE A 374 7.93 -17.67 14.54
N THR A 375 8.87 -17.32 13.67
CA THR A 375 9.30 -18.19 12.57
C THR A 375 9.91 -19.50 13.07
N ASP A 376 10.73 -19.46 14.13
CA ASP A 376 11.29 -20.65 14.76
C ASP A 376 10.21 -21.59 15.30
N LEU A 377 9.16 -21.05 15.93
CA LEU A 377 8.03 -21.83 16.42
C LEU A 377 7.24 -22.45 15.27
N VAL A 378 6.91 -21.65 14.26
CA VAL A 378 6.21 -22.10 13.04
C VAL A 378 6.97 -23.26 12.38
N ASN A 379 8.29 -23.17 12.29
CA ASN A 379 9.14 -24.23 11.74
C ASN A 379 9.23 -25.45 12.65
N ARG A 380 9.52 -25.25 13.94
CA ARG A 380 9.67 -26.32 14.93
C ARG A 380 8.44 -27.20 15.01
N HIS A 381 7.26 -26.57 14.98
CA HIS A 381 5.98 -27.26 15.06
C HIS A 381 5.40 -27.63 13.68
N ARG A 382 6.16 -27.33 12.61
CA ARG A 382 5.84 -27.66 11.20
C ARG A 382 4.47 -27.15 10.79
N VAL A 383 4.19 -25.87 11.02
CA VAL A 383 2.92 -25.23 10.65
C VAL A 383 2.72 -25.27 9.13
N GLN A 384 1.59 -25.80 8.68
CA GLN A 384 1.23 -25.92 7.27
C GLN A 384 0.26 -24.83 6.81
N VAL A 385 -0.57 -24.31 7.72
CA VAL A 385 -1.61 -23.34 7.42
C VAL A 385 -1.49 -22.19 8.40
N LEU A 386 -1.38 -20.98 7.86
CA LEU A 386 -1.21 -19.76 8.65
C LEU A 386 -2.05 -18.64 8.07
N GLN A 387 -2.64 -17.81 8.92
CA GLN A 387 -3.25 -16.54 8.51
C GLN A 387 -2.67 -15.40 9.33
N LEU A 388 -2.34 -14.31 8.65
CA LEU A 388 -1.79 -13.08 9.24
C LEU A 388 -2.55 -11.87 8.73
N VAL A 389 -2.27 -10.70 9.29
CA VAL A 389 -2.68 -9.43 8.67
C VAL A 389 -1.59 -8.99 7.68
N PRO A 390 -1.92 -8.32 6.55
CA PRO A 390 -0.93 -7.85 5.57
C PRO A 390 0.26 -7.11 6.20
N THR A 391 0.00 -6.23 7.15
CA THR A 391 1.04 -5.50 7.89
C THR A 391 2.06 -6.42 8.58
N TYR A 392 1.61 -7.54 9.16
CA TYR A 392 2.51 -8.49 9.83
C TYR A 392 3.22 -9.41 8.82
N LEU A 393 2.56 -9.75 7.70
CA LEU A 393 3.17 -10.47 6.59
C LEU A 393 4.39 -9.72 6.03
N GLU A 394 4.33 -8.39 5.96
CA GLU A 394 5.46 -7.56 5.53
C GLU A 394 6.70 -7.74 6.42
N LEU A 395 6.49 -7.85 7.75
CA LEU A 395 7.58 -8.12 8.69
C LEU A 395 8.23 -9.48 8.47
N VAL A 396 7.40 -10.51 8.25
CA VAL A 396 7.88 -11.87 7.94
C VAL A 396 8.70 -11.87 6.65
N LEU A 397 8.24 -11.16 5.61
CA LEU A 397 8.97 -11.05 4.34
C LEU A 397 10.28 -10.27 4.47
N ALA A 398 10.34 -9.23 5.32
CA ALA A 398 11.56 -8.50 5.59
C ALA A 398 12.64 -9.39 6.24
N GLU A 399 12.26 -10.28 7.16
CA GLU A 399 13.18 -11.25 7.75
C GLU A 399 13.57 -12.37 6.78
N ALA A 400 12.64 -12.80 5.92
CA ALA A 400 12.91 -13.82 4.91
C ALA A 400 13.94 -13.36 3.88
N ALA A 401 13.84 -12.10 3.41
CA ALA A 401 14.78 -11.49 2.48
C ALA A 401 16.22 -11.39 3.03
N ARG A 402 16.38 -11.31 4.36
CA ARG A 402 17.70 -11.33 5.02
C ARG A 402 18.29 -12.73 5.18
N GLY A 403 17.65 -13.75 4.59
CA GLY A 403 18.03 -15.16 4.70
C GLY A 403 17.71 -15.80 6.06
N ARG A 404 16.87 -15.14 6.88
CA ARG A 404 16.64 -15.52 8.29
C ARG A 404 15.29 -16.17 8.56
N ALA A 405 14.34 -16.12 7.62
CA ALA A 405 13.03 -16.76 7.76
C ALA A 405 12.71 -17.68 6.58
N ALA A 406 13.04 -18.97 6.71
CA ALA A 406 12.52 -20.03 5.84
C ALA A 406 11.23 -20.60 6.44
N LEU A 407 10.24 -20.95 5.61
CA LEU A 407 8.98 -21.56 6.02
C LEU A 407 8.74 -22.90 5.28
N PRO A 408 9.65 -23.89 5.39
CA PRO A 408 9.67 -25.08 4.53
C PRO A 408 8.46 -26.02 4.70
N HIS A 409 7.67 -25.83 5.75
CA HIS A 409 6.48 -26.66 6.02
C HIS A 409 5.18 -25.97 5.64
N LEU A 410 5.22 -24.65 5.38
CA LEU A 410 4.03 -23.88 5.06
C LEU A 410 3.52 -24.29 3.68
N ARG A 411 2.23 -24.64 3.62
CA ARG A 411 1.53 -25.04 2.40
C ARG A 411 0.57 -23.97 1.89
N VAL A 412 0.09 -23.10 2.77
CA VAL A 412 -0.78 -21.98 2.40
C VAL A 412 -0.61 -20.83 3.40
N MET A 413 -0.56 -19.60 2.90
CA MET A 413 -0.67 -18.38 3.67
C MET A 413 -1.99 -17.71 3.34
N ALA A 414 -2.78 -17.37 4.35
CA ALA A 414 -3.94 -16.50 4.20
C ALA A 414 -3.64 -15.12 4.79
N VAL A 415 -4.31 -14.10 4.29
CA VAL A 415 -4.29 -12.76 4.86
C VAL A 415 -5.70 -12.19 4.95
N THR A 416 -5.97 -11.41 5.98
CA THR A 416 -7.26 -10.71 6.16
C THR A 416 -7.07 -9.46 7.02
N GLY A 417 -8.14 -8.70 7.22
CA GLY A 417 -8.19 -7.57 8.14
C GLY A 417 -7.74 -6.23 7.54
N GLU A 418 -6.99 -6.22 6.44
CA GLU A 418 -6.53 -5.02 5.72
C GLU A 418 -6.58 -5.21 4.20
N ALA A 419 -6.57 -4.12 3.43
CA ALA A 419 -6.45 -4.22 1.99
C ALA A 419 -5.08 -4.79 1.62
N LEU A 420 -5.07 -5.86 0.81
CA LEU A 420 -3.85 -6.51 0.38
C LEU A 420 -3.22 -5.76 -0.80
N LYS A 421 -1.98 -5.28 -0.61
CA LYS A 421 -1.23 -4.56 -1.65
C LYS A 421 -0.62 -5.54 -2.64
N LYS A 422 -0.71 -5.23 -3.94
CA LYS A 422 -0.15 -6.06 -5.03
C LYS A 422 1.36 -6.30 -4.86
N GLU A 423 2.09 -5.27 -4.40
CA GLU A 423 3.52 -5.36 -4.10
C GLU A 423 3.83 -6.42 -3.02
N LEU A 424 2.98 -6.53 -1.99
CA LEU A 424 3.15 -7.55 -0.95
C LEU A 424 2.93 -8.97 -1.51
N VAL A 425 1.99 -9.13 -2.45
CA VAL A 425 1.75 -10.38 -3.17
C VAL A 425 2.94 -10.76 -4.06
N ARG A 426 3.53 -9.79 -4.76
CA ARG A 426 4.74 -9.99 -5.57
C ARG A 426 5.90 -10.49 -4.72
N ARG A 427 6.23 -9.78 -3.65
CA ARG A 427 7.30 -10.16 -2.70
C ARG A 427 7.04 -11.53 -2.08
N TRP A 428 5.77 -11.87 -1.81
CA TRP A 428 5.39 -13.20 -1.32
C TRP A 428 5.77 -14.30 -2.31
N PHE A 429 5.39 -14.18 -3.58
CA PHE A 429 5.69 -15.21 -4.59
C PHE A 429 7.16 -15.24 -5.01
N GLU A 430 7.90 -14.13 -4.88
CA GLU A 430 9.36 -14.13 -5.04
C GLU A 430 10.05 -14.95 -3.94
N GLN A 431 9.60 -14.79 -2.70
CA GLN A 431 10.17 -15.49 -1.56
C GLN A 431 9.67 -16.96 -1.43
N PHE A 432 8.40 -17.20 -1.76
CA PHE A 432 7.70 -18.47 -1.58
C PHE A 432 6.90 -18.88 -2.83
N PRO A 433 7.56 -19.13 -3.98
CA PRO A 433 6.89 -19.34 -5.27
C PRO A 433 5.94 -20.55 -5.32
N GLY A 434 6.12 -21.52 -4.43
CA GLY A 434 5.28 -22.72 -4.34
C GLY A 434 4.13 -22.64 -3.33
N VAL A 435 3.99 -21.54 -2.58
CA VAL A 435 3.01 -21.42 -1.49
C VAL A 435 1.91 -20.44 -1.89
N PRO A 436 0.67 -20.91 -2.11
CA PRO A 436 -0.46 -20.04 -2.40
C PRO A 436 -0.69 -18.98 -1.32
N LEU A 437 -1.10 -17.79 -1.77
CA LEU A 437 -1.51 -16.68 -0.91
C LEU A 437 -3.02 -16.47 -1.06
N VAL A 438 -3.77 -16.44 0.04
CA VAL A 438 -5.23 -16.31 0.01
C VAL A 438 -5.65 -14.97 0.59
N ASN A 439 -6.18 -14.09 -0.25
CA ASN A 439 -6.77 -12.81 0.19
C ASN A 439 -8.18 -13.09 0.73
N CYS A 440 -8.39 -12.92 2.03
CA CYS A 440 -9.70 -13.14 2.64
C CYS A 440 -10.35 -11.81 2.97
N TYR A 441 -11.67 -11.74 2.82
CA TYR A 441 -12.45 -10.55 3.15
C TYR A 441 -13.77 -10.93 3.81
N GLY A 442 -14.07 -10.26 4.90
CA GLY A 442 -15.39 -10.21 5.50
C GLY A 442 -15.41 -9.32 6.73
N LEU A 443 -16.46 -9.49 7.53
CA LEU A 443 -16.74 -8.68 8.70
C LEU A 443 -17.31 -9.58 9.80
N THR A 444 -17.12 -9.17 11.05
CA THR A 444 -17.66 -9.87 12.22
C THR A 444 -19.17 -10.09 12.14
N GLU A 445 -19.90 -9.13 11.57
CA GLU A 445 -21.35 -9.20 11.33
C GLU A 445 -21.80 -10.31 10.36
N VAL A 446 -20.85 -10.89 9.60
CA VAL A 446 -21.10 -11.93 8.60
C VAL A 446 -20.30 -13.20 8.86
N SER A 447 -20.09 -13.53 10.14
CA SER A 447 -19.41 -14.77 10.56
C SER A 447 -17.98 -14.89 10.00
N ASP A 448 -17.19 -13.82 10.18
CA ASP A 448 -15.79 -13.69 9.72
C ASP A 448 -15.71 -13.43 8.20
N ASP A 449 -15.21 -14.36 7.39
CA ASP A 449 -14.97 -14.12 5.97
C ASP A 449 -16.19 -14.43 5.08
N SER A 450 -16.33 -13.65 4.00
CA SER A 450 -17.33 -13.78 2.93
C SER A 450 -16.71 -14.10 1.55
N HIS A 451 -15.40 -13.87 1.38
CA HIS A 451 -14.65 -14.18 0.16
C HIS A 451 -13.29 -14.78 0.45
N HIS A 452 -12.81 -15.62 -0.47
CA HIS A 452 -11.46 -16.16 -0.48
C HIS A 452 -10.84 -16.07 -1.89
N GLY A 453 -9.94 -15.12 -2.10
CA GLY A 453 -9.13 -14.99 -3.31
C GLY A 453 -7.87 -15.84 -3.23
N VAL A 454 -7.95 -17.09 -3.68
CA VAL A 454 -6.82 -18.03 -3.70
C VAL A 454 -5.89 -17.72 -4.88
N MET A 455 -4.73 -17.15 -4.59
CA MET A 455 -3.73 -16.77 -5.59
C MET A 455 -2.57 -17.77 -5.62
N ARG A 456 -2.11 -18.12 -6.82
CA ARG A 456 -0.87 -18.88 -7.05
C ARG A 456 0.20 -18.07 -7.79
N THR A 457 -0.19 -16.92 -8.29
CA THR A 457 0.63 -15.95 -9.01
C THR A 457 0.13 -14.56 -8.65
N VAL A 458 0.90 -13.53 -8.99
CA VAL A 458 0.45 -12.14 -8.85
C VAL A 458 -0.75 -11.92 -9.80
N PRO A 459 -1.88 -11.37 -9.33
CA PRO A 459 -3.02 -11.05 -10.20
C PRO A 459 -2.67 -9.99 -11.26
N ASP A 460 -3.27 -10.10 -12.44
CA ASP A 460 -3.05 -9.19 -13.58
C ASP A 460 -3.84 -7.86 -13.44
N HIS A 461 -4.48 -7.64 -12.29
CA HIS A 461 -5.26 -6.43 -12.00
C HIS A 461 -4.43 -5.36 -11.28
N ARG A 462 -4.85 -4.09 -11.37
CA ARG A 462 -4.20 -2.96 -10.67
C ARG A 462 -4.25 -3.12 -9.14
N SER A 463 -5.38 -3.58 -8.62
CA SER A 463 -5.58 -3.93 -7.22
C SER A 463 -5.68 -5.45 -7.05
N VAL A 464 -5.51 -5.94 -5.82
CA VAL A 464 -5.72 -7.37 -5.52
C VAL A 464 -7.23 -7.58 -5.30
N PRO A 465 -7.93 -8.33 -6.17
CA PRO A 465 -9.35 -8.59 -5.97
C PRO A 465 -9.61 -9.44 -4.73
N LEU A 466 -10.84 -9.40 -4.22
CA LEU A 466 -11.28 -10.18 -3.06
C LEU A 466 -11.52 -11.66 -3.39
N GLY A 467 -11.56 -12.01 -4.68
CA GLY A 467 -11.79 -13.37 -5.16
C GLY A 467 -13.26 -13.80 -5.13
N ASP A 468 -13.48 -15.10 -5.02
CA ASP A 468 -14.80 -15.71 -5.07
C ASP A 468 -15.56 -15.58 -3.74
N THR A 469 -16.87 -15.41 -3.83
CA THR A 469 -17.78 -15.47 -2.67
C THR A 469 -17.81 -16.89 -2.11
N ILE A 470 -17.67 -17.03 -0.79
CA ILE A 470 -17.69 -18.34 -0.15
C ILE A 470 -19.08 -18.99 -0.20
N ARG A 471 -19.11 -20.29 0.08
CA ARG A 471 -20.29 -21.13 -0.09
C ARG A 471 -21.45 -20.64 0.78
N ASN A 472 -22.67 -20.81 0.30
CA ASN A 472 -23.93 -20.39 0.93
C ASN A 472 -24.04 -18.88 1.27
N CYS A 473 -23.08 -18.07 0.82
CA CYS A 473 -23.12 -16.62 0.94
C CYS A 473 -23.49 -15.98 -0.39
N ARG A 474 -23.97 -14.75 -0.33
CA ARG A 474 -24.27 -13.94 -1.51
C ARG A 474 -23.72 -12.54 -1.27
N VAL A 475 -23.13 -11.97 -2.29
CA VAL A 475 -22.55 -10.63 -2.22
C VAL A 475 -22.96 -9.84 -3.44
N TYR A 476 -23.57 -8.70 -3.15
CA TYR A 476 -24.05 -7.74 -4.13
C TYR A 476 -23.26 -6.44 -4.03
N VAL A 477 -23.25 -5.70 -5.13
CA VAL A 477 -22.87 -4.29 -5.13
C VAL A 477 -24.16 -3.50 -5.35
N MET A 478 -24.50 -2.62 -4.42
CA MET A 478 -25.80 -1.93 -4.39
C MET A 478 -25.66 -0.41 -4.20
N ASP A 479 -26.69 0.32 -4.62
CA ASP A 479 -26.82 1.74 -4.33
C ASP A 479 -27.39 2.00 -2.92
N GLU A 480 -27.59 3.27 -2.55
CA GLU A 480 -28.09 3.66 -1.24
C GLU A 480 -29.54 3.21 -0.96
N GLN A 481 -30.28 2.87 -2.00
CA GLN A 481 -31.66 2.38 -1.96
C GLN A 481 -31.75 0.85 -2.06
N LEU A 482 -30.61 0.15 -1.99
CA LEU A 482 -30.49 -1.31 -2.12
C LEU A 482 -30.91 -1.85 -3.50
N HIS A 483 -30.78 -1.06 -4.57
CA HIS A 483 -30.82 -1.59 -5.92
C HIS A 483 -29.45 -2.11 -6.34
N LEU A 484 -29.43 -3.21 -7.09
CA LEU A 484 -28.22 -3.69 -7.73
C LEU A 484 -27.66 -2.67 -8.72
N VAL A 485 -26.35 -2.46 -8.67
CA VAL A 485 -25.63 -1.68 -9.68
C VAL A 485 -25.08 -2.60 -10.78
N PRO A 486 -24.87 -2.10 -12.01
CA PRO A 486 -24.27 -2.90 -13.08
C PRO A 486 -22.80 -3.24 -12.80
N ASP A 487 -22.33 -4.36 -13.34
CA ASP A 487 -20.91 -4.73 -13.23
C ASP A 487 -20.00 -3.63 -13.80
N GLY A 488 -18.95 -3.31 -13.06
CA GLY A 488 -18.04 -2.18 -13.29
C GLY A 488 -18.45 -0.90 -12.56
N ALA A 489 -19.73 -0.72 -12.20
CA ALA A 489 -20.15 0.44 -11.43
C ALA A 489 -19.78 0.31 -9.94
N PRO A 490 -19.31 1.40 -9.30
CA PRO A 490 -19.06 1.40 -7.87
C PRO A 490 -20.38 1.42 -7.08
N GLY A 491 -20.39 0.73 -5.94
CA GLY A 491 -21.49 0.76 -4.98
C GLY A 491 -21.07 0.16 -3.64
N GLU A 492 -22.02 0.11 -2.70
CA GLU A 492 -21.81 -0.52 -1.40
C GLU A 492 -21.77 -2.05 -1.56
N ILE A 493 -20.80 -2.70 -0.92
CA ILE A 493 -20.72 -4.15 -0.81
C ILE A 493 -21.74 -4.60 0.22
N VAL A 494 -22.67 -5.43 -0.20
CA VAL A 494 -23.79 -5.90 0.60
C VAL A 494 -23.79 -7.42 0.65
N ILE A 495 -23.90 -7.99 1.84
CA ILE A 495 -23.70 -9.43 2.07
C ILE A 495 -24.99 -10.06 2.57
N ALA A 496 -25.38 -11.20 2.02
CA ALA A 496 -26.58 -11.94 2.37
C ALA A 496 -26.29 -13.45 2.48
N GLY A 497 -27.26 -14.19 3.04
CA GLY A 497 -27.19 -15.64 3.20
C GLY A 497 -26.82 -16.08 4.61
N VAL A 498 -26.38 -17.33 4.75
CA VAL A 498 -26.23 -18.02 6.06
C VAL A 498 -25.19 -17.36 6.98
N CYS A 499 -24.23 -16.64 6.40
CA CYS A 499 -23.16 -15.99 7.14
C CYS A 499 -23.64 -14.76 7.93
N VAL A 500 -24.73 -14.11 7.52
CA VAL A 500 -25.22 -12.88 8.12
C VAL A 500 -25.78 -13.16 9.51
N GLY A 501 -25.20 -12.50 10.52
CA GLY A 501 -25.59 -12.61 11.92
C GLY A 501 -26.99 -12.06 12.22
N ARG A 502 -27.42 -12.24 13.48
CA ARG A 502 -28.75 -11.86 13.96
C ARG A 502 -28.90 -10.34 14.15
N GLY A 503 -27.80 -9.63 14.37
CA GLY A 503 -27.78 -8.21 14.68
C GLY A 503 -26.74 -7.86 15.73
N TYR A 504 -26.93 -6.72 16.39
CA TYR A 504 -26.11 -6.29 17.52
C TYR A 504 -26.82 -6.55 18.86
N VAL A 505 -26.10 -7.14 19.82
CA VAL A 505 -26.63 -7.50 21.14
C VAL A 505 -27.15 -6.25 21.86
N ASN A 506 -28.41 -6.32 22.28
CA ASN A 506 -29.12 -5.25 22.99
C ASN A 506 -29.00 -3.86 22.32
N ASP A 507 -29.00 -3.82 20.98
CA ASP A 507 -28.91 -2.60 20.18
C ASP A 507 -29.81 -2.69 18.92
N PRO A 508 -31.14 -2.59 19.08
CA PRO A 508 -32.09 -2.71 17.97
C PRO A 508 -31.95 -1.56 16.95
N ASP A 509 -31.59 -0.36 17.40
CA ASP A 509 -31.49 0.82 16.54
C ASP A 509 -30.31 0.68 15.55
N ARG A 510 -29.12 0.32 16.04
CA ARG A 510 -27.99 0.05 15.13
C ARG A 510 -28.23 -1.19 14.28
N THR A 511 -28.95 -2.19 14.82
CA THR A 511 -29.30 -3.38 14.04
C THR A 511 -30.17 -3.00 12.84
N ALA A 512 -31.26 -2.27 13.05
CA ALA A 512 -32.17 -1.85 11.99
C ALA A 512 -31.53 -0.91 10.95
N ALA A 513 -30.45 -0.20 11.31
CA ALA A 513 -29.74 0.66 10.38
C ALA A 513 -28.98 -0.11 9.29
N VAL A 514 -28.43 -1.30 9.61
CA VAL A 514 -27.50 -2.02 8.71
C VAL A 514 -27.88 -3.47 8.42
N TYR A 515 -28.77 -4.09 9.21
CA TYR A 515 -29.35 -5.40 8.93
C TYR A 515 -30.76 -5.23 8.36
N HIS A 516 -30.97 -5.77 7.17
CA HIS A 516 -32.19 -5.68 6.39
C HIS A 516 -32.64 -7.08 5.95
N GLN A 517 -33.85 -7.18 5.39
CA GLN A 517 -34.23 -8.37 4.61
C GLN A 517 -33.62 -8.26 3.20
N ASP A 518 -33.14 -9.37 2.63
CA ASP A 518 -32.66 -9.36 1.23
C ASP A 518 -33.86 -9.05 0.30
N PRO A 519 -33.86 -7.92 -0.44
CA PRO A 519 -34.97 -7.55 -1.32
C PRO A 519 -35.17 -8.56 -2.46
N LEU A 520 -34.15 -9.35 -2.79
CA LEU A 520 -34.18 -10.38 -3.82
C LEU A 520 -34.59 -11.74 -3.24
N ARG A 521 -34.42 -11.93 -1.93
CA ARG A 521 -34.77 -13.16 -1.19
C ARG A 521 -35.28 -12.82 0.20
N PRO A 522 -36.57 -12.47 0.36
CA PRO A 522 -37.11 -11.95 1.62
C PRO A 522 -37.01 -12.88 2.83
N ALA A 523 -36.70 -14.17 2.62
CA ALA A 523 -36.46 -15.15 3.68
C ALA A 523 -35.03 -15.07 4.27
N GLU A 524 -34.11 -14.37 3.61
CA GLU A 524 -32.71 -14.22 4.03
C GLU A 524 -32.45 -12.82 4.61
N ARG A 525 -31.48 -12.76 5.53
CA ARG A 525 -30.95 -11.48 6.04
C ARG A 525 -29.90 -10.93 5.10
N LEU A 526 -29.82 -9.61 5.06
CA LEU A 526 -28.88 -8.81 4.30
C LEU A 526 -28.17 -7.85 5.25
N TYR A 527 -26.87 -7.70 5.10
CA TYR A 527 -26.04 -6.80 5.89
C TYR A 527 -25.31 -5.79 5.00
N ARG A 528 -25.46 -4.51 5.34
CA ARG A 528 -24.77 -3.37 4.71
C ARG A 528 -23.40 -3.18 5.34
N SER A 529 -22.33 -3.46 4.59
CA SER A 529 -20.97 -3.48 5.15
C SER A 529 -20.37 -2.09 5.43
N GLY A 530 -20.87 -1.05 4.74
CA GLY A 530 -20.23 0.26 4.64
C GLY A 530 -18.95 0.30 3.78
N ASP A 531 -18.50 -0.86 3.27
CA ASP A 531 -17.41 -0.96 2.30
C ASP A 531 -17.94 -0.71 0.89
N PHE A 532 -17.15 -0.06 0.06
CA PHE A 532 -17.45 0.19 -1.35
C PHE A 532 -16.55 -0.65 -2.25
N GLY A 533 -17.13 -1.11 -3.34
CA GLY A 533 -16.45 -1.95 -4.31
C GLY A 533 -17.10 -1.87 -5.68
N ARG A 534 -16.55 -2.61 -6.63
CA ARG A 534 -17.16 -2.86 -7.93
C ARG A 534 -16.80 -4.25 -8.42
N ARG A 535 -17.67 -4.86 -9.22
CA ARG A 535 -17.35 -6.13 -9.87
C ARG A 535 -16.51 -5.87 -11.13
N LEU A 536 -15.38 -6.55 -11.25
CA LEU A 536 -14.50 -6.48 -12.42
C LEU A 536 -15.08 -7.30 -13.58
N PRO A 537 -14.64 -7.06 -14.84
CA PRO A 537 -15.01 -7.89 -15.98
C PRO A 537 -14.67 -9.38 -15.81
N SER A 538 -13.66 -9.71 -14.99
CA SER A 538 -13.32 -11.09 -14.62
C SER A 538 -14.39 -11.77 -13.74
N GLY A 539 -15.33 -11.01 -13.18
CA GLY A 539 -16.37 -11.47 -12.26
C GLY A 539 -15.99 -11.28 -10.78
N GLU A 540 -14.72 -11.07 -10.49
CA GLU A 540 -14.19 -10.86 -9.13
C GLU A 540 -14.57 -9.48 -8.58
N LEU A 541 -14.58 -9.36 -7.25
CA LEU A 541 -14.92 -8.11 -6.56
C LEU A 541 -13.65 -7.30 -6.25
N GLU A 542 -13.58 -6.06 -6.73
CA GLU A 542 -12.57 -5.08 -6.34
C GLU A 542 -13.06 -4.26 -5.15
N TYR A 543 -12.24 -4.18 -4.11
CA TYR A 543 -12.47 -3.30 -2.96
C TYR A 543 -11.92 -1.89 -3.24
N LEU A 544 -12.76 -0.87 -3.05
CA LEU A 544 -12.43 0.53 -3.33
C LEU A 544 -12.21 1.37 -2.06
N GLY A 545 -12.60 0.89 -0.89
CA GLY A 545 -12.44 1.60 0.39
C GLY A 545 -13.73 1.66 1.22
N ARG A 546 -13.72 2.50 2.25
CA ARG A 546 -14.90 2.82 3.08
C ARG A 546 -15.37 4.24 2.83
N ARG A 547 -16.68 4.48 2.99
CA ARG A 547 -17.27 5.82 2.93
C ARG A 547 -17.34 6.50 4.30
N ASP A 548 -17.36 5.74 5.38
CA ASP A 548 -17.46 6.26 6.75
C ASP A 548 -16.09 6.56 7.39
N ALA A 549 -16.09 7.05 8.63
CA ALA A 549 -14.88 7.42 9.37
C ALA A 549 -14.16 6.23 10.02
N GLN A 550 -14.55 5.00 9.68
CA GLN A 550 -13.95 3.79 10.22
C GLN A 550 -12.64 3.50 9.50
N VAL A 551 -11.62 3.13 10.27
CA VAL A 551 -10.27 2.87 9.76
C VAL A 551 -9.77 1.51 10.21
N LYS A 552 -8.93 0.89 9.38
CA LYS A 552 -8.20 -0.34 9.71
C LYS A 552 -6.73 0.03 9.92
N ILE A 553 -6.22 -0.11 11.14
CA ILE A 553 -4.83 0.21 11.49
C ILE A 553 -4.21 -1.03 12.14
N SER A 554 -3.14 -1.58 11.54
CA SER A 554 -2.47 -2.81 12.03
C SER A 554 -3.44 -3.99 12.18
N GLY A 555 -4.43 -4.10 11.30
CA GLY A 555 -5.49 -5.11 11.33
C GLY A 555 -6.63 -4.82 12.32
N PHE A 556 -6.53 -3.79 13.16
CA PHE A 556 -7.58 -3.42 14.10
C PHE A 556 -8.62 -2.53 13.42
N ARG A 557 -9.89 -2.92 13.52
CA ARG A 557 -11.03 -2.11 13.09
C ARG A 557 -11.32 -1.06 14.17
N ILE A 558 -11.06 0.21 13.85
CA ILE A 558 -11.13 1.34 14.79
C ILE A 558 -12.17 2.35 14.30
N GLU A 559 -13.12 2.67 15.17
CA GLU A 559 -14.05 3.77 14.99
C GLU A 559 -13.47 5.04 15.61
N ILE A 560 -13.15 6.04 14.78
CA ILE A 560 -12.56 7.31 15.23
C ILE A 560 -13.47 8.01 16.25
N GLY A 561 -14.80 7.93 16.05
CA GLY A 561 -15.78 8.50 16.97
C GLY A 561 -15.67 7.96 18.40
N GLU A 562 -15.29 6.68 18.59
CA GLU A 562 -15.11 6.11 19.93
C GLU A 562 -13.99 6.76 20.73
N ILE A 563 -12.95 7.16 20.01
CA ILE A 563 -11.82 7.85 20.61
C ILE A 563 -12.19 9.30 20.91
N GLU A 564 -12.88 9.97 19.98
CA GLU A 564 -13.36 11.35 20.14
C GLU A 564 -14.30 11.49 21.35
N ASP A 565 -15.27 10.59 21.50
CA ASP A 565 -16.21 10.61 22.62
C ASP A 565 -15.50 10.39 23.97
N ARG A 566 -14.49 9.51 24.02
CA ARG A 566 -13.71 9.27 25.23
C ARG A 566 -12.75 10.40 25.55
N LEU A 567 -12.20 11.06 24.53
CA LEU A 567 -11.38 12.24 24.67
C LEU A 567 -12.16 13.39 25.31
N LEU A 568 -13.42 13.57 24.93
CA LEU A 568 -14.32 14.57 25.54
C LEU A 568 -14.69 14.27 27.00
N GLN A 569 -14.52 13.03 27.46
CA GLN A 569 -14.78 12.64 28.86
C GLN A 569 -13.56 12.83 29.77
N VAL A 570 -12.38 13.17 29.22
CA VAL A 570 -11.20 13.50 30.03
C VAL A 570 -11.42 14.84 30.73
N PRO A 571 -11.29 14.92 32.07
CA PRO A 571 -11.51 16.17 32.81
C PRO A 571 -10.70 17.33 32.25
N GLY A 572 -11.35 18.47 32.01
CA GLY A 572 -10.73 19.68 31.48
C GLY A 572 -10.71 19.78 29.95
N VAL A 573 -10.95 18.69 29.21
CA VAL A 573 -11.12 18.73 27.75
C VAL A 573 -12.48 19.33 27.40
N ARG A 574 -12.51 20.30 26.47
CA ARG A 574 -13.74 20.96 26.00
C ARG A 574 -14.18 20.44 24.63
N ASP A 575 -13.25 20.40 23.67
CA ASP A 575 -13.47 19.87 22.33
C ASP A 575 -12.35 18.90 21.96
N GLY A 576 -12.66 17.92 21.12
CA GLY A 576 -11.70 16.88 20.71
C GLY A 576 -12.01 16.38 19.30
N ALA A 577 -10.96 16.11 18.52
CA ALA A 577 -11.05 15.48 17.21
C ALA A 577 -9.88 14.55 16.99
N VAL A 578 -10.13 13.43 16.31
CA VAL A 578 -9.13 12.42 15.98
C VAL A 578 -9.09 12.25 14.47
N VAL A 579 -7.88 12.21 13.93
CA VAL A 579 -7.61 11.99 12.50
C VAL A 579 -6.59 10.89 12.34
N VAL A 580 -6.56 10.27 11.15
CA VAL A 580 -5.46 9.40 10.75
C VAL A 580 -4.44 10.21 9.95
N ALA A 581 -3.17 10.08 10.32
CA ALA A 581 -2.03 10.69 9.64
C ALA A 581 -0.87 9.68 9.54
N GLY A 582 0.20 10.04 8.83
CA GLY A 582 1.28 9.11 8.45
C GLY A 582 1.24 8.76 6.97
N THR A 583 2.06 7.79 6.56
CA THR A 583 2.04 7.23 5.20
C THR A 583 0.95 6.17 5.08
N ASP A 584 0.58 5.80 3.85
CA ASP A 584 -0.36 4.69 3.59
C ASP A 584 0.18 3.32 4.08
N ASP A 585 1.46 3.24 4.46
CA ASP A 585 2.13 2.07 5.03
C ASP A 585 2.22 2.10 6.56
N ALA A 586 2.01 3.26 7.19
CA ALA A 586 2.11 3.44 8.64
C ALA A 586 1.05 4.43 9.16
N PRO A 587 -0.26 4.13 9.03
CA PRO A 587 -1.31 5.00 9.52
C PRO A 587 -1.28 5.07 11.06
N GLN A 588 -1.39 6.29 11.58
CA GLN A 588 -1.39 6.59 13.01
C GLN A 588 -2.61 7.44 13.38
N LEU A 589 -3.24 7.11 14.50
CA LEU A 589 -4.22 7.97 15.17
C LEU A 589 -3.54 9.20 15.78
N VAL A 590 -4.04 10.39 15.45
CA VAL A 590 -3.60 11.68 16.01
C VAL A 590 -4.81 12.42 16.57
N ALA A 591 -4.76 12.78 17.85
CA ALA A 591 -5.80 13.52 18.54
C ALA A 591 -5.42 14.99 18.72
N TYR A 592 -6.39 15.87 18.48
CA TYR A 592 -6.33 17.29 18.77
C TYR A 592 -7.43 17.63 19.78
N TYR A 593 -7.10 18.37 20.83
CA TYR A 593 -8.07 18.70 21.88
C TYR A 593 -7.86 20.10 22.47
N THR A 594 -8.92 20.69 23.02
CA THR A 594 -8.92 22.03 23.63
C THR A 594 -9.26 21.96 25.12
N GLY A 595 -8.87 22.99 25.88
CA GLY A 595 -9.15 23.09 27.32
C GLY A 595 -7.94 23.62 28.09
N GLU A 596 -8.09 24.70 28.85
CA GLU A 596 -6.97 25.29 29.59
C GLU A 596 -6.52 24.40 30.75
N ASP A 597 -7.50 23.79 31.43
CA ASP A 597 -7.33 22.84 32.52
C ASP A 597 -7.18 21.38 32.03
N ALA A 598 -7.20 21.15 30.70
CA ALA A 598 -7.00 19.81 30.15
C ALA A 598 -5.57 19.32 30.42
N PRO A 599 -5.39 18.05 30.81
CA PRO A 599 -4.08 17.42 30.98
C PRO A 599 -3.20 17.58 29.73
N ASP A 600 -1.89 17.46 29.92
CA ASP A 600 -0.95 17.36 28.80
C ASP A 600 -1.16 16.04 28.02
N GLY A 601 -0.41 15.85 26.93
CA GLY A 601 -0.59 14.70 26.04
C GLY A 601 -0.42 13.35 26.77
N ALA A 602 0.53 13.28 27.71
CA ALA A 602 0.79 12.09 28.51
C ALA A 602 -0.35 11.81 29.51
N GLY A 603 -0.82 12.83 30.24
CA GLY A 603 -1.96 12.69 31.14
C GLY A 603 -3.25 12.33 30.40
N THR A 604 -3.45 12.87 29.20
CA THR A 604 -4.62 12.57 28.36
C THR A 604 -4.54 11.15 27.80
N ALA A 605 -3.37 10.70 27.32
CA ALA A 605 -3.16 9.33 26.87
C ALA A 605 -3.39 8.30 28.00
N HIS A 606 -2.90 8.61 29.20
CA HIS A 606 -3.15 7.78 30.39
C HIS A 606 -4.65 7.67 30.68
N ALA A 607 -5.37 8.80 30.71
CA ALA A 607 -6.81 8.82 30.93
C ALA A 607 -7.57 8.00 29.87
N LEU A 608 -7.24 8.17 28.59
CA LEU A 608 -7.81 7.36 27.51
C LEU A 608 -7.52 5.86 27.67
N GLY A 609 -6.29 5.50 28.06
CA GLY A 609 -5.89 4.10 28.31
C GLY A 609 -6.64 3.41 29.44
N THR A 610 -7.27 4.16 30.35
CA THR A 610 -8.15 3.57 31.38
C THR A 610 -9.51 3.11 30.83
N ALA A 611 -9.91 3.60 29.65
CA ALA A 611 -11.23 3.38 29.06
C ALA A 611 -11.19 2.70 27.67
N LEU A 612 -10.09 2.85 26.95
CA LEU A 612 -9.87 2.32 25.60
C LEU A 612 -8.80 1.22 25.60
N PRO A 613 -8.89 0.21 24.72
CA PRO A 613 -7.79 -0.68 24.43
C PRO A 613 -6.56 0.10 23.97
N HIS A 614 -5.38 -0.43 24.25
CA HIS A 614 -4.11 0.20 23.88
C HIS A 614 -4.04 0.60 22.40
N TYR A 615 -4.53 -0.25 21.48
CA TYR A 615 -4.51 0.03 20.03
C TYR A 615 -5.43 1.18 19.58
N MET A 616 -6.36 1.64 20.43
CA MET A 616 -7.24 2.78 20.16
C MET A 616 -6.76 4.09 20.79
N VAL A 617 -5.73 4.04 21.65
CA VAL A 617 -5.15 5.26 22.23
C VAL A 617 -4.35 5.99 21.14
N PRO A 618 -4.61 7.27 20.86
CA PRO A 618 -3.89 8.04 19.84
C PRO A 618 -2.38 8.04 20.05
N HIS A 619 -1.63 7.95 18.95
CA HIS A 619 -0.16 7.94 18.94
C HIS A 619 0.40 9.32 19.26
N ARG A 620 -0.29 10.36 18.78
CA ARG A 620 0.07 11.76 19.01
C ARG A 620 -1.15 12.48 19.59
N LEU A 621 -0.94 13.24 20.66
CA LEU A 621 -1.98 14.06 21.29
C LEU A 621 -1.51 15.51 21.34
N HIS A 622 -2.28 16.40 20.72
CA HIS A 622 -1.95 17.81 20.60
C HIS A 622 -3.01 18.68 21.27
N ARG A 623 -2.64 19.32 22.40
CA ARG A 623 -3.46 20.38 22.99
C ARG A 623 -3.35 21.63 22.13
N VAL A 624 -4.47 22.06 21.55
CA VAL A 624 -4.55 23.25 20.70
C VAL A 624 -5.44 24.31 21.36
N ARG A 625 -5.22 25.58 21.01
CA ARG A 625 -6.06 26.68 21.50
C ARG A 625 -7.49 26.57 20.94
N GLU A 626 -7.60 26.19 19.68
CA GLU A 626 -8.87 26.04 18.96
C GLU A 626 -8.74 24.96 17.86
N LEU A 627 -9.85 24.26 17.58
CA LEU A 627 -9.93 23.34 16.45
C LEU A 627 -10.32 24.12 15.18
N PRO A 628 -9.70 23.84 14.02
CA PRO A 628 -10.07 24.49 12.78
C PRO A 628 -11.48 24.06 12.38
N LEU A 629 -12.27 25.00 11.88
CA LEU A 629 -13.63 24.77 11.42
C LEU A 629 -13.72 24.96 9.90
N SER A 630 -14.54 24.14 9.26
CA SER A 630 -14.92 24.27 7.84
C SER A 630 -15.88 25.44 7.65
N GLY A 631 -16.13 25.84 6.39
CA GLY A 631 -17.09 26.91 6.06
C GLY A 631 -18.52 26.71 6.58
N ASN A 632 -18.87 25.48 6.99
CA ASN A 632 -20.16 25.12 7.58
C ASN A 632 -20.13 24.99 9.12
N GLY A 633 -19.05 25.43 9.78
CA GLY A 633 -18.92 25.44 11.24
C GLY A 633 -18.63 24.08 11.89
N LYS A 634 -18.40 23.02 11.10
CA LYS A 634 -17.94 21.71 11.62
C LYS A 634 -16.43 21.66 11.71
N ILE A 635 -15.88 20.88 12.65
CA ILE A 635 -14.43 20.63 12.75
C ILE A 635 -13.88 20.16 11.40
N ASP A 636 -12.87 20.88 10.90
CA ASP A 636 -12.21 20.59 9.63
C ASP A 636 -11.16 19.50 9.82
N LYS A 637 -11.62 18.24 9.73
CA LYS A 637 -10.73 17.08 9.81
C LYS A 637 -9.69 17.06 8.68
N LYS A 638 -9.95 17.65 7.50
CA LYS A 638 -8.94 17.73 6.42
C LYS A 638 -7.80 18.67 6.81
N ALA A 639 -8.12 19.83 7.36
CA ALA A 639 -7.12 20.75 7.89
C ALA A 639 -6.35 20.14 9.06
N LEU A 640 -7.00 19.36 9.93
CA LEU A 640 -6.33 18.62 11.00
C LEU A 640 -5.42 17.50 10.48
N THR A 641 -5.82 16.75 9.45
CA THR A 641 -4.97 15.74 8.80
C THR A 641 -3.76 16.38 8.13
N ALA A 642 -3.94 17.49 7.40
CA ALA A 642 -2.84 18.27 6.84
C ALA A 642 -1.91 18.78 7.94
N ARG A 643 -2.47 19.36 9.01
CA ARG A 643 -1.71 19.73 10.21
C ARG A 643 -1.00 18.53 10.83
N ALA A 644 -1.56 17.32 10.82
CA ALA A 644 -0.89 16.15 11.38
C ALA A 644 0.26 15.64 10.50
N ARG A 645 0.23 15.95 9.20
CA ARG A 645 1.31 15.72 8.22
C ARG A 645 2.39 16.80 8.32
N ASP A 646 2.01 18.06 8.49
CA ASP A 646 2.92 19.22 8.55
C ASP A 646 3.51 19.45 9.96
N ASN A 647 2.72 19.16 11.02
CA ASN A 647 3.18 19.17 12.40
C ASN A 647 3.85 17.84 12.74
N ALA A 648 5.12 17.71 12.35
CA ALA A 648 6.09 17.19 13.29
C ALA A 648 6.10 18.14 14.53
N PRO A 649 6.10 17.63 15.77
CA PRO A 649 5.65 18.37 16.96
C PRO A 649 6.17 19.81 17.04
N ALA A 650 5.24 20.75 17.26
CA ALA A 650 5.53 22.17 17.43
C ALA A 650 6.47 22.40 18.62
N ARG A 651 7.45 23.29 18.40
CA ARG A 651 8.35 23.88 19.40
C ARG A 651 7.54 24.41 20.60
N GLY A 652 7.44 23.60 21.67
CA GLY A 652 6.96 24.00 22.99
C GLY A 652 8.15 24.19 23.92
N SER A 653 8.30 25.38 24.47
CA SER A 653 9.50 25.89 25.14
C SER A 653 9.99 25.08 26.35
N ALA A 654 11.24 24.60 26.29
CA ALA A 654 12.25 24.74 27.36
C ALA A 654 13.64 24.33 26.83
N GLY A 655 14.61 25.25 26.85
CA GLY A 655 16.04 24.91 26.87
C GLY A 655 16.80 24.98 25.53
N THR A 656 17.82 25.82 25.53
CA THR A 656 18.89 26.02 24.55
C THR A 656 19.73 24.76 24.27
N GLY A 657 19.96 24.42 22.99
CA GLY A 657 20.95 23.43 22.52
C GLY A 657 20.35 22.41 21.56
N ALA A 658 21.10 21.99 20.53
CA ALA A 658 20.75 20.82 19.73
C ALA A 658 20.58 19.59 20.66
N PRO A 659 19.62 18.68 20.42
CA PRO A 659 19.40 17.53 21.28
C PRO A 659 20.71 16.73 21.44
N ARG A 660 21.10 16.50 22.69
CA ARG A 660 22.41 15.92 23.03
C ARG A 660 22.38 14.41 22.78
N LEU A 661 23.23 13.90 21.89
CA LEU A 661 23.50 12.47 21.69
C LEU A 661 24.99 12.24 21.98
N ASP A 662 25.29 11.75 23.18
CA ASP A 662 26.63 11.66 23.73
C ASP A 662 27.37 10.41 23.23
N THR A 663 26.67 9.30 22.95
CA THR A 663 27.31 8.01 22.59
C THR A 663 27.09 7.57 21.13
N PRO A 664 27.98 6.73 20.56
CA PRO A 664 27.74 6.10 19.25
C PRO A 664 26.47 5.23 19.21
N ALA A 665 26.12 4.58 20.33
CA ALA A 665 24.91 3.79 20.46
C ALA A 665 23.65 4.68 20.41
N GLU A 666 23.66 5.83 21.10
CA GLU A 666 22.58 6.83 21.05
C GLU A 666 22.38 7.36 19.63
N ARG A 667 23.46 7.70 18.91
CA ARG A 667 23.38 8.11 17.48
C ARG A 667 22.85 7.01 16.57
N ARG A 668 23.27 5.76 16.78
CA ARG A 668 22.74 4.61 16.02
C ARG A 668 21.24 4.43 16.26
N VAL A 669 20.79 4.50 17.51
CA VAL A 669 19.37 4.40 17.87
C VAL A 669 18.58 5.55 17.24
N ALA A 670 19.07 6.79 17.37
CA ALA A 670 18.43 7.97 16.79
C ALA A 670 18.30 7.87 15.26
N ALA A 671 19.35 7.47 14.54
CA ALA A 671 19.31 7.29 13.09
C ALA A 671 18.31 6.20 12.65
N VAL A 672 18.21 5.10 13.41
CA VAL A 672 17.21 4.05 13.15
C VAL A 672 15.80 4.55 13.43
N TRP A 673 15.60 5.30 14.52
CA TRP A 673 14.30 5.90 14.84
C TRP A 673 13.87 6.93 13.79
N ALA A 674 14.79 7.77 13.31
CA ALA A 674 14.53 8.76 12.28
C ALA A 674 13.99 8.11 11.00
N ARG A 675 14.64 7.02 10.55
CA ARG A 675 14.19 6.25 9.38
C ARG A 675 12.85 5.55 9.61
N LEU A 676 12.67 4.90 10.77
CA LEU A 676 11.47 4.10 11.05
C LEU A 676 10.23 4.94 11.35
N LEU A 677 10.40 6.10 11.98
CA LEU A 677 9.31 6.98 12.38
C LEU A 677 9.08 8.13 11.39
N HIS A 678 9.93 8.23 10.36
CA HIS A 678 9.93 9.33 9.39
C HIS A 678 9.99 10.71 10.07
N VAL A 679 10.78 10.82 11.15
CA VAL A 679 11.03 12.08 11.85
C VAL A 679 12.47 12.53 11.58
N PRO A 680 12.72 13.84 11.37
CA PRO A 680 14.08 14.35 11.20
C PRO A 680 14.99 13.97 12.37
N GLU A 681 16.20 13.48 12.09
CA GLU A 681 17.14 12.97 13.11
C GLU A 681 17.55 14.06 14.11
N ASP A 682 17.63 15.32 13.67
CA ASP A 682 17.93 16.49 14.49
C ASP A 682 16.85 16.82 15.55
N ARG A 683 15.70 16.13 15.50
CA ARG A 683 14.63 16.22 16.51
C ARG A 683 14.67 15.10 17.54
N ILE A 684 15.58 14.14 17.40
CA ILE A 684 15.70 12.98 18.28
C ILE A 684 16.84 13.23 19.27
N GLY A 685 16.49 13.50 20.53
CA GLY A 685 17.43 13.63 21.63
C GLY A 685 17.56 12.35 22.43
N ARG A 686 18.58 12.33 23.29
CA ARG A 686 18.81 11.25 24.27
C ARG A 686 17.55 10.87 25.07
N ASP A 687 16.76 11.85 25.48
CA ASP A 687 15.55 11.64 26.30
C ASP A 687 14.27 11.48 25.45
N SER A 688 14.39 11.47 24.11
CA SER A 688 13.24 11.24 23.23
C SER A 688 12.69 9.85 23.45
N ARG A 689 11.37 9.75 23.60
CA ARG A 689 10.63 8.50 23.78
C ARG A 689 10.09 8.01 22.44
N PHE A 690 10.16 6.69 22.23
CA PHE A 690 9.77 6.08 20.96
C PHE A 690 8.31 6.34 20.60
N THR A 691 7.42 6.25 21.59
CA THR A 691 5.97 6.45 21.46
C THR A 691 5.61 7.90 21.14
N ASP A 692 6.29 8.86 21.77
CA ASP A 692 6.01 10.30 21.60
C ASP A 692 6.30 10.77 20.16
N LEU A 693 7.19 10.06 19.48
CA LEU A 693 7.55 10.26 18.07
C LEU A 693 6.72 9.41 17.10
N GLY A 694 5.67 8.72 17.57
CA GLY A 694 4.79 7.89 16.75
C GLY A 694 5.15 6.40 16.70
N GLY A 695 6.01 5.92 17.61
CA GLY A 695 6.31 4.51 17.76
C GLY A 695 5.09 3.65 18.13
N THR A 696 4.95 2.49 17.50
CA THR A 696 3.92 1.47 17.73
C THR A 696 4.57 0.14 18.09
N SER A 697 3.79 -0.85 18.52
CA SER A 697 4.32 -2.22 18.68
C SER A 697 4.89 -2.78 17.38
N LEU A 698 4.32 -2.43 16.22
CA LEU A 698 4.84 -2.83 14.92
C LEU A 698 6.17 -2.15 14.58
N THR A 699 6.27 -0.83 14.76
CA THR A 699 7.53 -0.13 14.51
C THR A 699 8.57 -0.45 15.58
N ALA A 700 8.17 -0.90 16.78
CA ALA A 700 9.07 -1.46 17.79
C ALA A 700 9.65 -2.82 17.35
N ILE A 701 8.86 -3.67 16.69
CA ILE A 701 9.36 -4.90 16.05
C ILE A 701 10.37 -4.54 14.95
N ARG A 702 10.04 -3.59 14.07
CA ARG A 702 10.97 -3.11 13.03
C ARG A 702 12.24 -2.53 13.64
N LEU A 703 12.12 -1.78 14.75
CA LEU A 703 13.26 -1.24 15.50
C LEU A 703 14.17 -2.35 16.04
N ALA A 704 13.59 -3.36 16.67
CA ALA A 704 14.35 -4.52 17.16
C ALA A 704 15.11 -5.22 16.01
N ILE A 705 14.48 -5.36 14.84
CA ILE A 705 15.09 -5.94 13.63
C ILE A 705 16.27 -5.08 13.13
N GLU A 706 16.07 -3.77 12.95
CA GLU A 706 17.11 -2.83 12.48
C GLU A 706 18.27 -2.66 13.49
N LEU A 707 18.05 -2.99 14.76
CA LEU A 707 19.06 -3.03 15.82
C LEU A 707 19.66 -4.43 16.05
N ASP A 708 19.59 -5.31 15.04
CA ASP A 708 20.14 -6.68 15.07
C ASP A 708 19.64 -7.54 16.24
N ARG A 709 18.42 -7.28 16.73
CA ARG A 709 17.76 -7.99 17.85
C ARG A 709 18.57 -7.97 19.15
N ARG A 710 19.48 -7.01 19.30
CA ARG A 710 20.15 -6.75 20.59
C ARG A 710 19.17 -6.19 21.62
N VAL A 711 18.06 -5.63 21.17
CA VAL A 711 16.95 -5.16 22.01
C VAL A 711 15.68 -5.91 21.59
N THR A 712 14.92 -6.38 22.58
CA THR A 712 13.65 -7.09 22.41
C THR A 712 12.47 -6.11 22.47
N VAL A 713 11.33 -6.47 21.87
CA VAL A 713 10.11 -5.63 21.93
C VAL A 713 9.58 -5.49 23.36
N ALA A 714 9.80 -6.50 24.22
CA ALA A 714 9.48 -6.42 25.64
C ALA A 714 10.31 -5.35 26.36
N GLU A 715 11.61 -5.27 26.07
CA GLU A 715 12.50 -4.19 26.57
C GLU A 715 12.10 -2.81 26.01
N LEU A 716 11.36 -2.76 24.89
CA LEU A 716 10.85 -1.53 24.27
C LEU A 716 9.47 -1.09 24.77
N ARG A 717 8.76 -1.92 25.53
CA ARG A 717 7.36 -1.70 25.90
C ARG A 717 7.17 -0.62 26.98
N ASP A 718 8.14 -0.44 27.88
CA ASP A 718 8.01 0.43 29.05
C ASP A 718 8.44 1.89 28.78
N THR A 719 8.25 2.36 27.54
CA THR A 719 8.59 3.73 27.07
C THR A 719 10.08 4.11 27.24
N PRO A 720 11.03 3.31 26.72
CA PRO A 720 12.43 3.67 26.83
C PRO A 720 12.76 4.91 25.98
N THR A 721 13.63 5.74 26.52
CA THR A 721 14.27 6.83 25.79
C THR A 721 15.37 6.30 24.86
N VAL A 722 15.88 7.13 23.95
CA VAL A 722 17.07 6.79 23.14
C VAL A 722 18.24 6.35 24.03
N ALA A 723 18.44 6.99 25.19
CA ALA A 723 19.45 6.61 26.17
C ALA A 723 19.21 5.19 26.72
N ASP A 724 17.98 4.86 27.07
CA ASP A 724 17.63 3.55 27.65
C ASP A 724 17.88 2.43 26.63
N VAL A 725 17.48 2.64 25.36
CA VAL A 725 17.74 1.68 24.28
C VAL A 725 19.23 1.57 23.97
N ALA A 726 19.97 2.68 23.96
CA ALA A 726 21.42 2.67 23.76
C ALA A 726 22.15 1.92 24.88
N ALA A 727 21.74 2.09 26.14
CA ALA A 727 22.30 1.36 27.28
C ALA A 727 22.10 -0.16 27.16
N LEU A 728 20.95 -0.60 26.63
CA LEU A 728 20.68 -2.02 26.36
C LEU A 728 21.60 -2.58 25.26
N LEU A 729 21.92 -1.78 24.24
CA LEU A 729 22.87 -2.16 23.17
C LEU A 729 24.30 -2.31 23.69
N ASP A 730 24.73 -1.39 24.55
CA ASP A 730 26.07 -1.36 25.12
C ASP A 730 26.27 -2.47 26.16
N GLY A 731 25.27 -2.75 27.00
CA GLY A 731 25.31 -3.82 28.00
C GLY A 731 25.43 -5.24 27.43
N LYS A 732 25.05 -5.44 26.17
CA LYS A 732 25.16 -6.72 25.44
C LYS A 732 26.39 -6.81 24.54
N SER A 733 27.24 -5.78 24.52
CA SER A 733 28.45 -5.68 23.70
C SER A 733 29.73 -5.93 24.53
N ALA A 734 29.96 -7.18 24.97
CA ALA A 734 31.28 -7.63 25.44
C ALA A 734 31.80 -8.74 24.49
N PRO A 735 33.00 -8.61 23.89
CA PRO A 735 33.40 -9.48 22.79
C PRO A 735 33.98 -10.83 23.26
N ALA A 736 33.50 -11.92 22.65
CA ALA A 736 34.17 -13.21 22.67
C ALA A 736 35.41 -13.17 21.76
N ARG A 737 36.56 -13.48 22.36
CA ARG A 737 37.91 -13.41 21.78
C ARG A 737 38.15 -14.62 20.86
N ALA A 738 38.37 -14.41 19.56
CA ALA A 738 38.81 -15.46 18.64
C ALA A 738 40.34 -15.42 18.48
N THR A 739 40.96 -16.59 18.65
CA THR A 739 42.40 -16.87 18.63
C THR A 739 42.95 -17.06 17.21
N ALA A 740 44.16 -16.56 16.94
CA ALA A 740 44.95 -16.83 15.74
C ALA A 740 45.72 -18.17 15.83
N PRO A 741 46.10 -18.77 14.69
CA PRO A 741 47.52 -19.07 14.46
C PRO A 741 48.02 -18.78 13.01
N ALA A 742 49.34 -18.94 12.80
CA ALA A 742 50.18 -18.24 11.82
C ALA A 742 50.89 -19.11 10.74
N GLY A 743 51.14 -18.51 9.55
CA GLY A 743 52.31 -18.62 8.61
C GLY A 743 52.57 -19.90 7.77
N PRO A 744 53.54 -19.91 6.78
CA PRO A 744 53.76 -19.01 5.61
C PRO A 744 54.12 -19.70 4.24
N ALA A 745 53.73 -19.08 3.10
CA ALA A 745 54.34 -18.91 1.71
C ALA A 745 54.90 -20.12 0.85
N PRO A 746 55.11 -20.03 -0.51
CA PRO A 746 55.12 -18.86 -1.41
C PRO A 746 54.52 -18.95 -2.86
N ALA A 747 54.15 -17.76 -3.37
CA ALA A 747 54.27 -17.17 -4.72
C ALA A 747 53.68 -17.82 -6.01
N THR A 748 52.69 -17.14 -6.60
CA THR A 748 52.81 -16.41 -7.89
C THR A 748 51.67 -15.39 -8.01
N THR A 749 52.01 -14.10 -8.15
CA THR A 749 51.07 -12.98 -8.34
C THR A 749 50.73 -12.82 -9.84
N PRO A 750 49.49 -12.44 -10.19
CA PRO A 750 49.25 -11.06 -10.65
C PRO A 750 48.19 -10.32 -9.81
N ALA A 751 48.44 -9.01 -9.65
CA ALA A 751 47.67 -7.92 -9.02
C ALA A 751 46.41 -8.26 -8.18
N GLY A 752 46.48 -7.96 -6.88
CA GLY A 752 45.30 -7.92 -6.01
C GLY A 752 44.39 -6.71 -6.28
N PRO A 753 43.15 -6.69 -5.75
CA PRO A 753 42.20 -5.61 -5.95
C PRO A 753 42.67 -4.32 -5.25
N ALA A 754 42.51 -3.19 -5.96
CA ALA A 754 43.04 -1.87 -5.58
C ALA A 754 42.44 -1.31 -4.27
N GLU A 755 43.31 -0.69 -3.48
CA GLU A 755 43.00 0.11 -2.28
C GLU A 755 42.36 1.46 -2.66
N GLY A 756 41.05 1.50 -2.92
CA GLY A 756 40.25 2.74 -3.04
C GLY A 756 40.62 3.70 -4.18
N PRO A 757 39.84 4.78 -4.40
CA PRO A 757 40.11 5.74 -5.47
C PRO A 757 41.18 6.75 -5.06
N ALA A 758 41.98 7.19 -6.04
CA ALA A 758 42.89 8.31 -5.85
C ALA A 758 42.12 9.63 -5.70
N PRO A 759 42.55 10.56 -4.83
CA PRO A 759 41.87 11.84 -4.65
C PRO A 759 41.84 12.66 -5.94
N LEU A 760 40.79 13.46 -6.13
CA LEU A 760 40.65 14.38 -7.27
C LEU A 760 41.82 15.39 -7.25
N PRO A 761 42.62 15.49 -8.32
CA PRO A 761 43.66 16.51 -8.39
C PRO A 761 43.08 17.91 -8.33
N VAL A 762 43.62 18.75 -7.44
CA VAL A 762 43.26 20.16 -7.29
C VAL A 762 44.47 21.02 -7.61
N LEU A 763 44.32 21.93 -8.58
CA LEU A 763 45.32 22.93 -8.94
C LEU A 763 44.85 24.30 -8.43
N ASP A 764 45.71 24.97 -7.65
CA ASP A 764 45.48 26.35 -7.25
C ASP A 764 45.91 27.28 -8.38
N CYS A 765 44.94 27.95 -9.01
CA CYS A 765 45.14 28.82 -10.16
C CYS A 765 45.13 30.32 -9.81
N ARG A 766 45.16 30.67 -8.50
CA ARG A 766 45.17 32.07 -8.06
C ARG A 766 46.45 32.78 -8.51
N THR A 767 46.29 33.87 -9.25
CA THR A 767 47.39 34.78 -9.63
C THR A 767 47.08 36.21 -9.23
N ALA A 768 48.04 37.12 -9.41
CA ALA A 768 47.83 38.55 -9.25
C ALA A 768 46.95 39.16 -10.36
N ASP A 769 46.72 38.44 -11.47
CA ASP A 769 45.91 38.90 -12.59
C ASP A 769 44.42 38.77 -12.22
N PRO A 770 43.59 39.82 -12.35
CA PRO A 770 42.17 39.74 -12.08
C PRO A 770 41.35 39.04 -13.19
N ASP A 771 41.90 38.81 -14.39
CA ASP A 771 41.16 38.19 -15.50
C ASP A 771 41.15 36.65 -15.42
N PRO A 772 39.97 36.00 -15.33
CA PRO A 772 39.85 34.54 -15.30
C PRO A 772 40.52 33.82 -16.47
N ALA A 773 40.49 34.40 -17.67
CA ALA A 773 41.10 33.81 -18.85
C ALA A 773 42.64 33.82 -18.78
N ALA A 774 43.23 34.91 -18.27
CA ALA A 774 44.66 35.00 -18.03
C ALA A 774 45.13 34.01 -16.95
N ARG A 775 44.35 33.84 -15.86
CA ARG A 775 44.59 32.82 -14.83
C ARG A 775 44.59 31.41 -15.39
N ALA A 776 43.59 31.07 -16.21
CA ALA A 776 43.48 29.78 -16.86
C ALA A 776 44.64 29.53 -17.86
N ALA A 777 44.99 30.54 -18.67
CA ALA A 777 46.10 30.44 -19.63
C ALA A 777 47.45 30.17 -18.95
N ALA A 778 47.73 30.82 -17.82
CA ALA A 778 48.96 30.63 -17.04
C ALA A 778 49.10 29.20 -16.49
N HIS A 779 47.97 28.51 -16.26
CA HIS A 779 47.92 27.15 -15.71
C HIS A 779 47.52 26.10 -16.75
N ARG A 780 47.48 26.46 -18.04
CA ARG A 780 47.01 25.56 -19.10
C ARG A 780 47.80 24.26 -19.18
N ALA A 781 49.14 24.35 -19.24
CA ALA A 781 49.99 23.16 -19.32
C ALA A 781 49.81 22.21 -18.13
N PRO A 782 49.95 22.65 -16.85
CA PRO A 782 49.74 21.77 -15.71
C PRO A 782 48.31 21.23 -15.60
N ALA A 783 47.29 22.00 -16.01
CA ALA A 783 45.91 21.54 -16.05
C ALA A 783 45.71 20.40 -17.06
N LEU A 784 46.25 20.54 -18.27
CA LEU A 784 46.15 19.50 -19.31
C LEU A 784 46.98 18.25 -18.96
N ASP A 785 48.15 18.41 -18.33
CA ASP A 785 48.96 17.29 -17.85
C ASP A 785 48.23 16.52 -16.73
N ALA A 786 47.63 17.23 -15.77
CA ALA A 786 46.83 16.61 -14.70
C ALA A 786 45.60 15.88 -15.26
N LEU A 787 44.90 16.50 -16.23
CA LEU A 787 43.77 15.90 -16.93
C LEU A 787 44.18 14.62 -17.66
N ALA A 788 45.29 14.63 -18.40
CA ALA A 788 45.80 13.44 -19.08
C ALA A 788 46.20 12.32 -18.11
N ALA A 789 46.74 12.67 -16.93
CA ALA A 789 47.16 11.70 -15.93
C ALA A 789 45.99 11.03 -15.19
N SER A 790 44.95 11.80 -14.83
CA SER A 790 43.91 11.39 -13.88
C SER A 790 42.49 11.36 -14.45
N GLY A 791 42.27 11.88 -15.65
CA GLY A 791 40.95 11.97 -16.27
C GLY A 791 40.07 13.12 -15.78
N ALA A 792 40.40 13.78 -14.66
CA ALA A 792 39.71 14.98 -14.19
C ALA A 792 40.60 15.85 -13.31
N VAL A 793 40.40 17.17 -13.32
CA VAL A 793 41.15 18.11 -12.47
C VAL A 793 40.28 19.30 -12.07
N MET A 794 40.31 19.65 -10.77
CA MET A 794 39.68 20.85 -10.24
C MET A 794 40.67 22.02 -10.27
N LEU A 795 40.29 23.12 -10.92
CA LEU A 795 41.03 24.37 -10.98
C LEU A 795 40.40 25.36 -10.01
N ARG A 796 41.07 25.58 -8.87
CA ARG A 796 40.58 26.46 -7.81
C ARG A 796 41.06 27.89 -7.99
N GLY A 797 40.16 28.84 -7.84
CA GLY A 797 40.51 30.28 -7.91
C GLY A 797 40.74 30.82 -9.33
N VAL A 798 40.18 30.16 -10.35
CA VAL A 798 40.08 30.71 -11.72
C VAL A 798 39.16 31.94 -11.74
N ASP A 799 38.11 31.95 -10.89
CA ASP A 799 37.18 33.08 -10.68
C ASP A 799 36.24 33.32 -11.89
N ALA A 800 35.82 32.24 -12.55
CA ALA A 800 34.86 32.30 -13.65
C ALA A 800 33.43 32.52 -13.11
N ARG A 801 32.96 33.78 -13.10
CA ARG A 801 31.69 34.16 -12.46
C ARG A 801 30.51 34.38 -13.41
N THR A 802 30.79 34.55 -14.69
CA THR A 802 29.74 34.77 -15.70
C THR A 802 29.87 33.79 -16.86
N PRO A 803 28.79 33.50 -17.62
CA PRO A 803 28.87 32.67 -18.83
C PRO A 803 29.92 33.18 -19.84
N ALA A 804 30.12 34.50 -19.91
CA ALA A 804 31.15 35.10 -20.76
C ALA A 804 32.58 34.80 -20.26
N ASP A 805 32.80 34.75 -18.95
CA ASP A 805 34.10 34.34 -18.39
C ASP A 805 34.38 32.87 -18.68
N VAL A 806 33.36 32.01 -18.55
CA VAL A 806 33.46 30.58 -18.86
C VAL A 806 33.87 30.34 -20.30
N ALA A 807 33.26 31.05 -21.26
CA ALA A 807 33.65 30.97 -22.68
C ALA A 807 35.13 31.37 -22.90
N ARG A 808 35.59 32.45 -22.26
CA ARG A 808 36.99 32.90 -22.37
C ARG A 808 37.97 31.94 -21.69
N VAL A 809 37.59 31.35 -20.56
CA VAL A 809 38.38 30.33 -19.84
C VAL A 809 38.50 29.06 -20.70
N ALA A 810 37.41 28.58 -21.29
CA ALA A 810 37.44 27.44 -22.21
C ALA A 810 38.38 27.69 -23.39
N ALA A 811 38.27 28.87 -24.03
CA ALA A 811 39.17 29.27 -25.11
C ALA A 811 40.64 29.36 -24.66
N ALA A 812 40.91 29.90 -23.47
CA ALA A 812 42.26 29.98 -22.90
C ALA A 812 42.87 28.60 -22.61
N LEU A 813 42.05 27.62 -22.26
CA LEU A 813 42.47 26.22 -22.10
C LEU A 813 42.57 25.49 -23.46
N GLY A 814 42.03 26.08 -24.52
CA GLY A 814 42.05 25.54 -25.89
C GLY A 814 40.98 24.49 -26.13
N ILE A 815 39.81 24.64 -25.50
CA ILE A 815 38.65 23.77 -25.66
C ILE A 815 37.71 24.41 -26.70
N GLU A 816 37.51 23.76 -27.84
CA GLU A 816 36.57 24.25 -28.87
C GLU A 816 35.14 23.78 -28.55
N PRO A 817 34.15 24.69 -28.41
CA PRO A 817 32.79 24.30 -28.06
C PRO A 817 32.10 23.48 -29.16
N LEU A 818 31.52 22.36 -28.78
CA LEU A 818 30.62 21.56 -29.59
C LEU A 818 29.18 22.10 -29.48
N THR A 819 28.48 22.15 -30.61
CA THR A 819 27.04 22.43 -30.63
C THR A 819 26.25 21.15 -30.36
N GLU A 820 25.52 21.11 -29.25
CA GLU A 820 24.62 20.01 -28.92
C GLU A 820 23.38 20.07 -29.82
N ARG A 821 23.08 18.98 -30.54
CA ARG A 821 21.89 18.87 -31.40
C ARG A 821 20.76 18.06 -30.78
N GLU A 822 21.09 17.08 -29.93
CA GLU A 822 20.14 16.22 -29.24
C GLU A 822 20.72 15.83 -27.88
N GLY A 823 19.97 16.07 -26.81
CA GLY A 823 20.32 15.72 -25.44
C GLY A 823 19.19 14.95 -24.75
N PHE A 824 19.52 14.24 -23.67
CA PHE A 824 18.53 13.57 -22.83
C PHE A 824 17.65 14.57 -22.05
N ALA A 825 18.25 15.67 -21.59
CA ALA A 825 17.57 16.79 -20.97
C ALA A 825 17.96 18.08 -21.72
N PRO A 826 17.00 18.88 -22.22
CA PRO A 826 17.31 20.10 -22.95
C PRO A 826 18.07 21.08 -22.04
N ARG A 827 19.20 21.61 -22.52
CA ARG A 827 20.00 22.61 -21.81
C ARG A 827 19.71 24.00 -22.32
N THR A 828 19.77 24.98 -21.42
CA THR A 828 19.63 26.39 -21.79
C THR A 828 20.98 26.93 -22.25
N ALA A 829 21.05 27.50 -23.45
CA ALA A 829 22.23 28.22 -23.91
C ALA A 829 22.37 29.53 -23.10
N LEU A 830 23.44 29.65 -22.31
CA LEU A 830 23.74 30.82 -21.49
C LEU A 830 24.58 31.85 -22.26
N ALA A 831 25.44 31.37 -23.17
CA ALA A 831 26.22 32.15 -24.13
C ALA A 831 26.59 31.26 -25.32
N PRO A 832 27.11 31.78 -26.45
CA PRO A 832 27.58 30.95 -27.56
C PRO A 832 28.58 29.88 -27.10
N GLY A 833 28.22 28.61 -27.20
CA GLY A 833 29.05 27.48 -26.76
C GLY A 833 29.08 27.21 -25.25
N VAL A 834 28.27 27.91 -24.46
CA VAL A 834 28.16 27.73 -23.00
C VAL A 834 26.72 27.44 -22.63
N TYR A 835 26.50 26.34 -21.91
CA TYR A 835 25.18 25.82 -21.57
C TYR A 835 24.97 25.77 -20.07
N SER A 836 23.72 25.70 -19.62
CA SER A 836 23.40 25.32 -18.25
C SER A 836 23.80 23.86 -17.98
N GLY A 837 24.03 23.52 -16.71
CA GLY A 837 24.05 22.12 -16.28
C GLY A 837 22.71 21.42 -16.54
N SER A 838 22.71 20.08 -16.50
CA SER A 838 21.49 19.28 -16.61
C SER A 838 20.46 19.66 -15.56
N HIS A 839 19.20 19.82 -15.96
CA HIS A 839 18.08 20.05 -15.06
C HIS A 839 17.74 18.74 -14.33
N TRP A 840 18.20 18.60 -13.08
CA TRP A 840 17.91 17.47 -12.20
C TRP A 840 17.45 17.99 -10.82
N PRO A 841 16.45 17.38 -10.16
CA PRO A 841 15.92 17.85 -8.86
C PRO A 841 17.02 18.03 -7.82
N ALA A 842 17.08 19.16 -7.11
CA ALA A 842 18.22 19.52 -6.28
C ALA A 842 18.48 18.54 -5.12
N GLU A 843 17.41 17.94 -4.61
CA GLU A 843 17.33 16.98 -3.53
C GLU A 843 17.80 15.56 -3.92
N ASP A 844 17.87 15.26 -5.22
CA ASP A 844 18.17 13.92 -5.72
C ASP A 844 19.61 13.76 -6.20
N PRO A 845 20.27 12.62 -5.90
CA PRO A 845 21.55 12.28 -6.48
C PRO A 845 21.38 11.96 -7.96
N MET A 846 22.25 12.50 -8.80
CA MET A 846 22.32 12.12 -10.21
C MET A 846 23.27 10.93 -10.34
N CYS A 847 22.83 9.82 -10.95
CA CYS A 847 23.70 8.65 -11.15
C CYS A 847 24.92 8.99 -12.02
N MET A 848 25.99 8.20 -11.88
CA MET A 848 27.22 8.38 -12.64
C MET A 848 26.99 8.15 -14.14
N HIS A 849 27.35 9.14 -14.94
CA HIS A 849 27.16 9.11 -16.39
C HIS A 849 28.27 9.88 -17.12
N HIS A 850 28.30 9.74 -18.44
CA HIS A 850 29.12 10.55 -19.35
C HIS A 850 28.24 11.57 -20.09
N GLU A 851 28.78 12.70 -20.53
CA GLU A 851 28.01 13.66 -21.34
C GLU A 851 27.83 13.19 -22.78
N LEU A 852 26.68 13.56 -23.37
CA LEU A 852 26.18 13.19 -24.70
C LEU A 852 25.81 11.72 -24.85
N SER A 853 24.59 11.42 -24.45
CA SER A 853 24.05 10.09 -24.32
C SER A 853 23.82 9.34 -25.65
N HIS A 854 23.73 10.04 -26.81
CA HIS A 854 23.19 9.43 -28.06
C HIS A 854 23.86 9.84 -29.37
N ALA A 855 24.88 10.70 -29.36
CA ALA A 855 25.50 11.22 -30.58
C ALA A 855 26.55 10.25 -31.17
N ALA A 856 26.76 10.31 -32.49
CA ALA A 856 27.88 9.60 -33.16
C ALA A 856 29.25 10.21 -32.84
N THR A 857 29.25 11.43 -32.30
CA THR A 857 30.42 12.18 -31.80
C THR A 857 30.13 12.60 -30.38
N VAL A 858 31.03 12.25 -29.45
CA VAL A 858 30.94 12.64 -28.03
C VAL A 858 31.97 13.71 -27.75
N PRO A 859 31.79 14.59 -26.74
CA PRO A 859 32.80 15.57 -26.41
C PRO A 859 33.98 14.82 -25.79
N GLY A 860 35.19 15.22 -26.13
CA GLY A 860 36.41 14.65 -25.56
C GLY A 860 36.75 15.29 -24.22
N THR A 861 36.57 16.61 -24.13
CA THR A 861 36.84 17.38 -22.91
C THR A 861 35.58 18.13 -22.49
N LEU A 862 35.28 18.14 -21.20
CA LEU A 862 34.20 18.92 -20.60
C LEU A 862 34.78 19.93 -19.62
N LEU A 863 34.12 21.07 -19.55
CA LEU A 863 34.40 22.10 -18.55
C LEU A 863 33.12 22.43 -17.80
N PHE A 864 33.12 22.24 -16.48
CA PHE A 864 32.06 22.67 -15.58
C PHE A 864 32.56 23.85 -14.74
N ALA A 865 31.86 24.97 -14.76
CA ALA A 865 32.21 26.16 -13.98
C ALA A 865 31.10 26.46 -12.96
N CYS A 866 31.49 26.66 -11.71
CA CYS A 866 30.56 26.99 -10.62
C CYS A 866 30.37 28.50 -10.54
N LEU A 867 29.29 29.01 -11.16
CA LEU A 867 28.95 30.44 -11.13
C LEU A 867 28.38 30.85 -9.78
N THR A 868 27.67 29.95 -9.11
CA THR A 868 27.17 30.13 -7.74
C THR A 868 27.24 28.81 -7.01
N ALA A 869 27.90 28.81 -5.85
CA ALA A 869 28.05 27.64 -5.00
C ALA A 869 26.79 27.42 -4.13
N PRO A 870 26.37 26.17 -3.91
CA PRO A 870 25.25 25.85 -3.02
C PRO A 870 25.60 26.14 -1.55
N ASP A 871 24.57 26.28 -0.71
CA ASP A 871 24.70 26.46 0.74
C ASP A 871 25.22 25.17 1.42
N GLY A 872 24.92 24.01 0.84
CA GLY A 872 25.42 22.70 1.26
C GLY A 872 25.27 21.64 0.15
N GLY A 873 26.17 20.65 0.11
CA GLY A 873 26.15 19.57 -0.88
C GLY A 873 26.57 19.99 -2.30
N GLY A 874 26.06 19.30 -3.32
CA GLY A 874 26.10 19.75 -4.73
C GLY A 874 27.40 19.57 -5.47
N ARG A 875 28.31 18.74 -4.96
CA ARG A 875 29.56 18.37 -5.61
C ARG A 875 29.26 17.72 -6.96
N THR A 876 30.05 18.08 -7.97
CA THR A 876 30.11 17.29 -9.21
C THR A 876 31.19 16.25 -8.99
N THR A 877 30.78 15.04 -8.68
CA THR A 877 31.69 13.94 -8.39
C THR A 877 32.09 13.23 -9.67
N VAL A 878 33.23 12.54 -9.65
CA VAL A 878 33.84 11.88 -10.80
C VAL A 878 34.38 10.50 -10.42
N ALA A 879 34.44 9.57 -11.38
CA ALA A 879 35.08 8.27 -11.21
C ALA A 879 35.87 7.88 -12.46
N ASP A 880 37.06 7.31 -12.26
CA ASP A 880 37.91 6.80 -13.34
C ASP A 880 37.29 5.53 -13.92
N SER A 881 36.91 5.61 -15.19
CA SER A 881 36.21 4.57 -15.95
C SER A 881 37.07 3.33 -16.20
N GLN A 882 38.40 3.43 -16.08
CA GLN A 882 39.30 2.28 -16.17
C GLN A 882 39.34 1.51 -14.84
N GLN A 883 39.30 2.22 -13.71
CA GLN A 883 39.20 1.60 -12.39
C GLN A 883 37.84 0.93 -12.21
N VAL A 884 36.77 1.59 -12.64
CA VAL A 884 35.42 1.02 -12.68
C VAL A 884 35.40 -0.24 -13.54
N LEU A 885 35.93 -0.19 -14.77
CA LEU A 885 36.01 -1.38 -15.63
C LEU A 885 36.74 -2.55 -14.97
N ALA A 886 37.88 -2.28 -14.33
CA ALA A 886 38.70 -3.29 -13.66
C ALA A 886 38.02 -3.90 -12.42
N ALA A 887 37.05 -3.20 -11.84
CA ALA A 887 36.44 -3.57 -10.57
C ALA A 887 34.98 -4.07 -10.70
N LEU A 888 34.39 -3.94 -11.88
CA LEU A 888 33.13 -4.58 -12.24
C LEU A 888 33.32 -6.12 -12.38
N PRO A 889 32.25 -6.91 -12.16
CA PRO A 889 32.30 -8.36 -12.35
C PRO A 889 32.76 -8.76 -13.77
N SER A 890 33.57 -9.81 -13.85
CA SER A 890 34.17 -10.26 -15.11
C SER A 890 33.14 -10.78 -16.12
N ASP A 891 32.06 -11.39 -15.64
CA ASP A 891 30.94 -11.87 -16.45
C ASP A 891 30.10 -10.72 -16.99
N LEU A 892 29.82 -9.71 -16.16
CA LEU A 892 29.12 -8.50 -16.57
C LEU A 892 29.91 -7.75 -17.64
N THR A 893 31.21 -7.51 -17.40
CA THR A 893 32.09 -6.80 -18.33
C THR A 893 32.30 -7.57 -19.63
N ALA A 894 32.44 -8.91 -19.58
CA ALA A 894 32.52 -9.74 -20.78
C ALA A 894 31.24 -9.64 -21.63
N ARG A 895 30.06 -9.76 -21.01
CA ARG A 895 28.77 -9.65 -21.71
C ARG A 895 28.62 -8.31 -22.43
N PHE A 896 28.91 -7.22 -21.74
CA PHE A 896 28.78 -5.87 -22.30
C PHE A 896 29.94 -5.47 -23.25
N ALA A 897 31.08 -6.16 -23.17
CA ALA A 897 32.14 -6.05 -24.19
C ALA A 897 31.76 -6.80 -25.47
N GLU A 898 31.10 -7.95 -25.36
CA GLU A 898 30.69 -8.78 -26.50
C GLU A 898 29.46 -8.21 -27.21
N HIS A 899 28.40 -7.93 -26.46
CA HIS A 899 27.09 -7.57 -27.02
C HIS A 899 26.76 -6.08 -26.92
N GLY A 900 27.51 -5.30 -26.12
CA GLY A 900 27.15 -3.92 -25.84
C GLY A 900 25.84 -3.79 -25.07
N TRP A 901 25.20 -2.63 -25.18
CA TRP A 901 23.91 -2.31 -24.58
C TRP A 901 22.96 -1.71 -25.63
N LEU A 902 21.67 -1.83 -25.39
CA LEU A 902 20.60 -1.31 -26.24
C LEU A 902 19.88 -0.20 -25.48
N LEU A 903 19.79 0.97 -26.09
CA LEU A 903 18.93 2.05 -25.65
C LEU A 903 17.61 2.00 -26.41
N ARG A 904 16.51 2.23 -25.70
CA ARG A 904 15.16 2.42 -26.23
C ARG A 904 14.65 3.79 -25.78
N ARG A 905 14.01 4.57 -26.66
CA ARG A 905 13.40 5.85 -26.30
C ARG A 905 12.06 6.03 -26.96
N ALA A 906 11.11 6.60 -26.22
CA ALA A 906 9.82 7.03 -26.72
C ALA A 906 9.73 8.57 -26.63
N TYR A 907 9.42 9.22 -27.75
CA TYR A 907 9.22 10.66 -27.83
C TYR A 907 7.71 10.94 -27.93
N HIS A 908 7.11 11.33 -26.80
CA HIS A 908 5.68 11.57 -26.62
C HIS A 908 5.43 12.80 -25.71
N ASP A 909 4.16 13.08 -25.42
CA ASP A 909 3.65 14.30 -24.76
C ASP A 909 3.93 14.40 -23.25
N VAL A 910 4.16 13.28 -22.55
CA VAL A 910 4.61 13.29 -21.14
C VAL A 910 6.12 13.47 -20.97
N GLY A 911 6.90 13.35 -22.05
CA GLY A 911 8.36 13.50 -22.05
C GLY A 911 8.83 14.63 -22.99
N LEU A 912 9.98 14.41 -23.62
CA LEU A 912 10.46 15.30 -24.69
C LEU A 912 9.76 14.91 -25.99
N SER A 913 9.05 15.85 -26.63
CA SER A 913 8.49 15.58 -27.96
C SER A 913 9.61 15.46 -28.99
N TRP A 914 9.42 14.70 -30.07
CA TRP A 914 10.47 14.55 -31.08
C TRP A 914 10.84 15.90 -31.75
N PRO A 915 9.93 16.87 -31.98
CA PRO A 915 10.35 18.15 -32.54
C PRO A 915 11.25 18.97 -31.60
N GLU A 916 10.99 18.90 -30.29
CA GLU A 916 11.84 19.53 -29.27
C GLU A 916 13.19 18.81 -29.18
N ALA A 917 13.18 17.48 -29.28
CA ALA A 917 14.39 16.66 -29.23
C ALA A 917 15.35 16.91 -30.40
N PHE A 918 14.82 17.02 -31.62
CA PHE A 918 15.60 17.18 -32.83
C PHE A 918 15.71 18.64 -33.30
N GLY A 919 15.06 19.58 -32.61
CA GLY A 919 14.99 21.00 -33.02
C GLY A 919 14.40 21.20 -34.42
N SER A 920 13.55 20.27 -34.88
CA SER A 920 13.03 20.22 -36.25
C SER A 920 11.66 19.53 -36.26
N THR A 921 10.70 20.10 -37.00
CA THR A 921 9.39 19.49 -37.27
C THR A 921 9.37 18.72 -38.60
N ASP A 922 10.49 18.63 -39.31
CA ASP A 922 10.61 17.90 -40.56
C ASP A 922 11.06 16.45 -40.32
N ARG A 923 10.15 15.49 -40.53
CA ARG A 923 10.44 14.06 -40.37
C ARG A 923 11.60 13.59 -41.25
N ALA A 924 11.73 14.13 -42.46
CA ALA A 924 12.82 13.73 -43.36
C ALA A 924 14.19 14.15 -42.80
N SER A 925 14.27 15.31 -42.16
CA SER A 925 15.45 15.76 -41.43
C SER A 925 15.78 14.87 -40.22
N VAL A 926 14.75 14.39 -39.50
CA VAL A 926 14.92 13.48 -38.35
C VAL A 926 15.39 12.10 -38.83
N ASP A 927 14.78 11.56 -39.88
CA ASP A 927 15.18 10.28 -40.47
C ASP A 927 16.62 10.33 -41.01
N ALA A 928 17.01 11.46 -41.64
CA ALA A 928 18.38 11.67 -42.10
C ALA A 928 19.39 11.74 -40.94
N TYR A 929 19.03 12.39 -39.83
CA TYR A 929 19.83 12.39 -38.61
C TYR A 929 19.95 10.98 -38.03
N CYS A 930 18.84 10.25 -37.89
CA CYS A 930 18.84 8.88 -37.38
C CYS A 930 19.72 7.97 -38.24
N ALA A 931 19.68 8.11 -39.57
CA ALA A 931 20.55 7.39 -40.48
C ALA A 931 22.04 7.73 -40.29
N GLU A 932 22.40 9.01 -40.14
CA GLU A 932 23.79 9.45 -39.86
C GLU A 932 24.29 8.93 -38.50
N ALA A 933 23.40 8.91 -37.50
CA ALA A 933 23.71 8.52 -36.12
C ALA A 933 23.54 7.01 -35.84
N ALA A 934 23.21 6.21 -36.86
CA ALA A 934 22.90 4.78 -36.73
C ALA A 934 21.86 4.48 -35.63
N VAL A 935 20.81 5.30 -35.60
CA VAL A 935 19.61 5.13 -34.77
C VAL A 935 18.54 4.47 -35.63
N GLU A 936 17.80 3.51 -35.06
CA GLU A 936 16.62 2.92 -35.72
C GLU A 936 15.35 3.69 -35.31
N PRO A 937 14.75 4.51 -36.20
CA PRO A 937 13.49 5.18 -35.91
C PRO A 937 12.30 4.27 -36.24
N THR A 938 11.27 4.31 -35.39
CA THR A 938 9.95 3.70 -35.62
C THR A 938 8.89 4.75 -35.38
N TRP A 939 8.22 5.19 -36.45
CA TRP A 939 7.11 6.14 -36.38
C TRP A 939 5.80 5.41 -36.07
N LEU A 940 5.08 5.84 -35.04
CA LEU A 940 3.80 5.25 -34.63
C LEU A 940 2.61 5.98 -35.26
N ALA A 941 1.43 5.34 -35.25
CA ALA A 941 0.21 5.86 -35.89
C ALA A 941 -0.26 7.23 -35.37
N GLY A 942 0.07 7.58 -34.11
CA GLY A 942 -0.19 8.89 -33.50
C GLY A 942 0.85 9.97 -33.80
N GLY A 943 1.85 9.69 -34.64
CA GLY A 943 2.92 10.64 -34.97
C GLY A 943 4.01 10.80 -33.93
N SER A 944 3.99 9.99 -32.87
CA SER A 944 5.10 9.79 -31.94
C SER A 944 6.22 8.97 -32.58
N LEU A 945 7.43 9.13 -32.04
CA LEU A 945 8.64 8.46 -32.52
C LEU A 945 9.16 7.54 -31.41
N PHE A 946 9.53 6.32 -31.78
CA PHE A 946 10.31 5.43 -30.94
C PHE A 946 11.67 5.20 -31.58
N THR A 947 12.76 5.23 -30.81
CA THR A 947 14.10 4.96 -31.33
C THR A 947 14.79 3.84 -30.58
N ARG A 948 15.59 3.07 -31.32
CA ARG A 948 16.51 2.07 -30.75
C ARG A 948 17.93 2.33 -31.20
N GLN A 949 18.88 2.18 -30.28
CA GLN A 949 20.29 2.37 -30.59
C GLN A 949 21.16 1.42 -29.78
N ARG A 950 21.95 0.59 -30.46
CA ARG A 950 22.91 -0.32 -29.80
C ARG A 950 24.28 0.35 -29.70
N ARG A 951 24.91 0.25 -28.52
CA ARG A 951 26.17 0.94 -28.19
C ARG A 951 27.15 0.01 -27.47
N ALA A 952 28.44 0.26 -27.61
CA ALA A 952 29.44 -0.41 -26.78
C ALA A 952 29.44 0.15 -25.36
N ALA A 953 29.56 -0.70 -24.34
CA ALA A 953 29.77 -0.27 -22.96
C ALA A 953 31.27 -0.22 -22.59
N VAL A 954 32.11 -0.92 -23.33
CA VAL A 954 33.57 -0.90 -23.18
C VAL A 954 34.16 -0.25 -24.42
N VAL A 955 34.74 0.94 -24.26
CA VAL A 955 35.24 1.76 -25.38
C VAL A 955 36.74 2.00 -25.25
N PRO A 956 37.53 1.90 -26.33
CA PRO A 956 38.94 2.26 -26.29
C PRO A 956 39.09 3.78 -26.24
N HIS A 957 39.86 4.28 -25.28
CA HIS A 957 40.17 5.70 -25.17
C HIS A 957 40.93 6.19 -26.42
N PRO A 958 40.50 7.27 -27.08
CA PRO A 958 40.99 7.66 -28.41
C PRO A 958 42.48 8.02 -28.47
N ARG A 959 43.07 8.47 -27.35
CA ARG A 959 44.49 8.88 -27.30
C ARG A 959 45.43 7.78 -26.80
N THR A 960 44.95 6.92 -25.91
CA THR A 960 45.79 5.94 -25.20
C THR A 960 45.51 4.50 -25.62
N GLY A 961 44.37 4.24 -26.27
CA GLY A 961 43.91 2.90 -26.65
C GLY A 961 43.43 2.03 -25.48
N ALA A 962 43.53 2.50 -24.23
CA ALA A 962 43.12 1.75 -23.05
C ALA A 962 41.59 1.61 -22.99
N PRO A 963 41.04 0.42 -22.62
CA PRO A 963 39.61 0.23 -22.53
C PRO A 963 39.04 0.96 -21.30
N CYS A 964 37.93 1.67 -21.49
CA CYS A 964 37.19 2.39 -20.47
C CYS A 964 35.74 1.89 -20.40
N TRP A 965 35.15 1.86 -19.20
CA TRP A 965 33.72 1.60 -19.01
C TRP A 965 32.90 2.86 -19.26
N PHE A 966 32.03 2.85 -20.28
CA PHE A 966 31.17 3.97 -20.67
C PHE A 966 29.75 3.75 -20.12
N ASN A 967 29.44 4.37 -18.97
CA ASN A 967 28.20 4.12 -18.24
C ASN A 967 27.10 5.10 -18.61
N GLN A 968 26.32 4.71 -19.60
CA GLN A 968 24.97 5.27 -19.82
C GLN A 968 23.89 4.26 -19.42
N ILE A 969 24.29 3.01 -19.16
CA ILE A 969 23.38 1.89 -18.90
C ILE A 969 22.58 2.16 -17.64
N ALA A 970 23.24 2.48 -16.53
CA ALA A 970 22.56 2.75 -15.26
C ALA A 970 21.78 4.07 -15.30
N PHE A 971 22.38 5.15 -15.82
CA PHE A 971 21.76 6.48 -15.85
C PHE A 971 20.47 6.55 -16.68
N LEU A 972 20.45 5.88 -17.84
CA LEU A 972 19.33 5.88 -18.78
C LEU A 972 18.45 4.63 -18.67
N ASN A 973 18.59 3.86 -17.60
CA ASN A 973 17.70 2.75 -17.36
C ASN A 973 16.35 3.28 -16.87
N GLY A 974 15.24 2.65 -17.26
CA GLY A 974 13.93 2.99 -16.74
C GLY A 974 13.88 2.96 -15.21
N LEU A 975 14.76 2.18 -14.58
CA LEU A 975 14.87 2.10 -13.13
C LEU A 975 15.32 3.39 -12.42
N THR A 976 15.88 4.37 -13.13
CA THR A 976 16.24 5.69 -12.55
C THR A 976 15.07 6.65 -12.45
N LEU A 977 13.94 6.34 -13.09
CA LEU A 977 12.70 7.06 -12.87
C LEU A 977 12.13 6.73 -11.48
N GLU A 978 11.53 7.73 -10.83
CA GLU A 978 10.78 7.53 -9.59
C GLU A 978 9.79 6.36 -9.79
N PRO A 979 9.74 5.37 -8.87
CA PRO A 979 8.94 4.15 -9.08
C PRO A 979 7.49 4.43 -9.47
N ALA A 980 6.86 5.44 -8.87
CA ALA A 980 5.49 5.85 -9.18
C ALA A 980 5.36 6.44 -10.60
N ILE A 981 6.33 7.22 -11.06
CA ILE A 981 6.36 7.80 -12.42
C ILE A 981 6.61 6.70 -13.45
N ARG A 982 7.57 5.81 -13.18
CA ARG A 982 7.87 4.65 -14.03
C ARG A 982 6.65 3.75 -14.20
N GLU A 983 5.96 3.46 -13.09
CA GLU A 983 4.75 2.65 -13.08
C GLU A 983 3.61 3.33 -13.85
N TYR A 984 3.38 4.63 -13.62
CA TYR A 984 2.41 5.43 -14.37
C TYR A 984 2.70 5.42 -15.88
N LEU A 985 3.94 5.66 -16.29
CA LEU A 985 4.33 5.70 -17.71
C LEU A 985 4.22 4.32 -18.37
N THR A 986 4.55 3.26 -17.63
CA THR A 986 4.39 1.87 -18.12
C THR A 986 2.91 1.48 -18.25
N ASP A 987 2.05 1.97 -17.35
CA ASP A 987 0.60 1.74 -17.39
C ASP A 987 -0.07 2.48 -18.56
N VAL A 988 0.33 3.74 -18.80
CA VAL A 988 -0.25 4.58 -19.85
C VAL A 988 0.27 4.23 -21.25
N TYR A 989 1.58 3.98 -21.40
CA TYR A 989 2.23 3.83 -22.72
C TYR A 989 2.78 2.41 -22.98
N GLY A 990 2.62 1.48 -22.03
CA GLY A 990 3.10 0.10 -22.12
C GLY A 990 4.59 -0.08 -21.81
N PRO A 991 5.11 -1.33 -21.86
CA PRO A 991 6.50 -1.67 -21.47
C PRO A 991 7.60 -1.01 -22.32
N GLY A 992 7.27 -0.52 -23.52
CA GLY A 992 8.16 0.25 -24.39
C GLY A 992 7.91 1.77 -24.36
N GLY A 993 6.98 2.21 -23.52
CA GLY A 993 6.48 3.57 -23.44
C GLY A 993 7.18 4.46 -22.42
N LEU A 994 8.25 3.96 -21.78
CA LEU A 994 9.12 4.81 -20.98
C LEU A 994 9.86 5.79 -21.89
N PRO A 995 10.06 7.07 -21.48
CA PRO A 995 10.80 8.05 -22.26
C PRO A 995 12.20 7.58 -22.67
N PHE A 996 12.79 6.70 -21.84
CA PHE A 996 14.05 6.02 -22.09
C PHE A 996 14.12 4.72 -21.27
N ASP A 997 14.81 3.71 -21.78
CA ASP A 997 15.18 2.50 -21.05
C ASP A 997 16.40 1.82 -21.67
N THR A 998 17.13 1.02 -20.90
CA THR A 998 18.31 0.27 -21.35
C THR A 998 18.16 -1.24 -21.18
N ALA A 999 18.69 -1.98 -22.14
CA ALA A 999 18.79 -3.44 -22.15
C ALA A 999 20.23 -3.86 -22.49
N ALA A 1000 20.59 -5.11 -22.23
CA ALA A 1000 21.80 -5.71 -22.78
C ALA A 1000 21.68 -5.74 -24.31
N GLY A 1001 22.81 -5.67 -25.01
CA GLY A 1001 22.77 -5.50 -26.46
C GLY A 1001 22.14 -6.68 -27.18
N ASP A 1002 22.22 -7.89 -26.63
CA ASP A 1002 21.50 -9.09 -27.09
C ASP A 1002 19.97 -9.05 -26.86
N GLY A 1003 19.46 -7.96 -26.27
CA GLY A 1003 18.04 -7.77 -25.93
C GLY A 1003 17.68 -8.28 -24.53
N GLY A 1004 18.62 -8.86 -23.79
CA GLY A 1004 18.40 -9.29 -22.40
C GLY A 1004 18.11 -8.10 -21.47
N PRO A 1005 17.30 -8.26 -20.42
CA PRO A 1005 16.98 -7.15 -19.51
C PRO A 1005 18.20 -6.72 -18.68
N VAL A 1006 18.35 -5.42 -18.49
CA VAL A 1006 19.20 -4.86 -17.42
C VAL A 1006 18.36 -4.84 -16.15
N THR A 1007 18.66 -5.73 -15.22
CA THR A 1007 17.88 -5.91 -13.99
C THR A 1007 18.24 -4.88 -12.93
N ALA A 1008 17.38 -4.71 -11.91
CA ALA A 1008 17.68 -3.87 -10.75
C ALA A 1008 18.99 -4.28 -10.07
N GLY A 1009 19.25 -5.58 -9.90
CA GLY A 1009 20.52 -6.07 -9.35
C GLY A 1009 21.73 -5.69 -10.21
N THR A 1010 21.59 -5.67 -11.55
CA THR A 1010 22.66 -5.22 -12.46
C THR A 1010 22.92 -3.71 -12.31
N VAL A 1011 21.88 -2.90 -12.19
CA VAL A 1011 22.01 -1.45 -11.96
C VAL A 1011 22.64 -1.17 -10.60
N GLU A 1012 22.17 -1.85 -9.55
CA GLU A 1012 22.72 -1.76 -8.19
C GLU A 1012 24.19 -2.15 -8.13
N GLU A 1013 24.58 -3.22 -8.84
CA GLU A 1013 25.98 -3.68 -8.90
C GLU A 1013 26.89 -2.68 -9.62
N ILE A 1014 26.44 -2.11 -10.75
CA ILE A 1014 27.15 -1.03 -11.45
C ILE A 1014 27.30 0.18 -10.52
N ASN A 1015 26.21 0.61 -9.87
CA ASN A 1015 26.21 1.76 -8.97
C ASN A 1015 27.11 1.54 -7.75
N ALA A 1016 27.11 0.35 -7.14
CA ALA A 1016 27.95 0.03 -6.00
C ALA A 1016 29.45 0.10 -6.34
N VAL A 1017 29.84 -0.30 -7.56
CA VAL A 1017 31.22 -0.12 -8.03
C VAL A 1017 31.52 1.36 -8.21
N TYR A 1018 30.62 2.13 -8.81
CA TYR A 1018 30.77 3.57 -8.95
C TYR A 1018 30.93 4.27 -7.60
N ASP A 1019 30.06 4.01 -6.62
CA ASP A 1019 30.11 4.59 -5.28
C ASP A 1019 31.47 4.36 -4.60
N ARG A 1020 32.07 3.19 -4.81
CA ARG A 1020 33.39 2.85 -4.27
C ARG A 1020 34.54 3.64 -4.92
N PHE A 1021 34.43 4.02 -6.19
CA PHE A 1021 35.49 4.72 -6.93
C PHE A 1021 35.20 6.21 -7.20
N THR A 1022 34.16 6.74 -6.57
CA THR A 1022 33.74 8.13 -6.74
C THR A 1022 34.56 9.06 -5.85
N VAL A 1023 35.06 10.14 -6.44
CA VAL A 1023 35.75 11.24 -5.75
C VAL A 1023 35.17 12.58 -6.19
N GLY A 1024 35.41 13.62 -5.41
CA GLY A 1024 34.98 14.97 -5.77
C GLY A 1024 35.53 15.99 -4.80
N GLU A 1025 35.26 17.26 -5.03
CA GLU A 1025 35.64 18.34 -4.13
C GLU A 1025 34.46 19.30 -3.96
N PRO A 1026 34.20 19.84 -2.76
CA PRO A 1026 33.23 20.91 -2.56
C PRO A 1026 33.48 22.07 -3.50
N TRP A 1027 32.42 22.54 -4.16
CA TRP A 1027 32.48 23.68 -5.07
C TRP A 1027 32.74 24.98 -4.32
N GLN A 1028 33.54 25.86 -4.92
CA GLN A 1028 33.62 27.28 -4.57
C GLN A 1028 33.13 28.11 -5.75
N GLU A 1029 32.57 29.28 -5.48
CA GLU A 1029 32.21 30.24 -6.53
C GLU A 1029 33.46 30.58 -7.36
N GLY A 1030 33.37 30.40 -8.67
CA GLY A 1030 34.45 30.63 -9.62
C GLY A 1030 35.41 29.44 -9.82
N ASP A 1031 35.19 28.29 -9.19
CA ASP A 1031 35.92 27.04 -9.46
C ASP A 1031 35.56 26.46 -10.83
N VAL A 1032 36.52 25.78 -11.46
CA VAL A 1032 36.35 25.12 -12.76
C VAL A 1032 36.82 23.67 -12.68
N LEU A 1033 35.96 22.72 -13.02
CA LEU A 1033 36.29 21.29 -13.15
C LEU A 1033 36.47 20.94 -14.63
N LEU A 1034 37.63 20.39 -14.97
CA LEU A 1034 37.89 19.80 -16.29
C LEU A 1034 37.77 18.28 -16.21
N VAL A 1035 37.09 17.68 -17.18
CA VAL A 1035 36.83 16.23 -17.25
C VAL A 1035 37.13 15.71 -18.65
N ASP A 1036 37.84 14.58 -18.74
CA ASP A 1036 37.94 13.76 -19.94
C ASP A 1036 36.72 12.83 -19.98
N ASN A 1037 35.80 13.09 -20.89
CA ASN A 1037 34.49 12.43 -20.91
C ASN A 1037 34.54 10.96 -21.36
N ILE A 1038 35.69 10.45 -21.81
CA ILE A 1038 35.82 9.02 -22.13
C ILE A 1038 36.44 8.28 -20.95
N ARG A 1039 37.37 8.94 -20.25
CA ARG A 1039 38.04 8.35 -19.10
C ARG A 1039 37.25 8.51 -17.80
N THR A 1040 36.35 9.48 -17.72
CA THR A 1040 35.72 9.86 -16.46
C THR A 1040 34.22 9.99 -16.61
N ALA A 1041 33.47 9.27 -15.77
CA ALA A 1041 32.04 9.53 -15.57
C ALA A 1041 31.88 10.53 -14.43
N HIS A 1042 30.81 11.33 -14.47
CA HIS A 1042 30.46 12.30 -13.44
C HIS A 1042 29.02 12.16 -12.97
N ALA A 1043 28.78 12.64 -11.76
CA ALA A 1043 27.49 12.70 -11.08
C ALA A 1043 27.33 14.04 -10.39
N ARG A 1044 26.20 14.19 -9.70
CA ARG A 1044 25.95 15.34 -8.83
C ARG A 1044 25.32 14.87 -7.53
N GLU A 1045 25.91 15.27 -6.42
CA GLU A 1045 25.33 15.07 -5.09
C GLU A 1045 24.11 16.00 -4.88
N PRO A 1046 23.15 15.63 -4.01
CA PRO A 1046 22.09 16.53 -3.55
C PRO A 1046 22.62 17.84 -2.98
N TYR A 1047 21.86 18.93 -3.09
CA TYR A 1047 22.26 20.23 -2.56
C TYR A 1047 21.11 21.10 -2.05
N GLU A 1048 21.47 22.05 -1.20
CA GLU A 1048 20.60 23.10 -0.67
C GLU A 1048 21.05 24.48 -1.17
N GLY A 1049 20.10 25.39 -1.36
CA GLY A 1049 20.37 26.76 -1.78
C GLY A 1049 20.51 26.95 -3.30
N ALA A 1050 20.93 28.15 -3.70
CA ALA A 1050 21.13 28.49 -5.11
C ALA A 1050 22.41 27.83 -5.64
N ARG A 1051 22.31 27.15 -6.78
CA ARG A 1051 23.46 26.57 -7.48
C ARG A 1051 23.34 26.82 -8.96
N GLU A 1052 24.38 27.41 -9.53
CA GLU A 1052 24.45 27.67 -10.97
C GLU A 1052 25.76 27.12 -11.53
N ILE A 1053 25.64 26.12 -12.42
CA ILE A 1053 26.77 25.53 -13.13
C ILE A 1053 26.62 25.82 -14.62
N ALA A 1054 27.67 26.38 -15.19
CA ALA A 1054 27.83 26.53 -16.63
C ALA A 1054 28.71 25.41 -17.18
N VAL A 1055 28.38 24.90 -18.37
CA VAL A 1055 29.05 23.76 -19.00
C VAL A 1055 29.49 24.14 -20.40
N VAL A 1056 30.73 23.77 -20.75
CA VAL A 1056 31.23 23.77 -22.13
C VAL A 1056 31.50 22.34 -22.54
N LEU A 1057 30.83 21.89 -23.60
CA LEU A 1057 31.08 20.63 -24.26
C LEU A 1057 32.20 20.84 -25.28
N GLY A 1058 33.33 20.16 -25.13
CA GLY A 1058 34.55 20.41 -25.91
C GLY A 1058 34.81 19.41 -27.05
N ASP A 1059 36.03 19.51 -27.60
CA ASP A 1059 36.57 18.79 -28.77
C ASP A 1059 35.88 17.45 -29.09
N PRO A 1060 35.18 17.29 -30.22
CA PRO A 1060 34.47 16.06 -30.52
C PRO A 1060 35.41 14.89 -30.81
N VAL A 1061 35.06 13.71 -30.31
CA VAL A 1061 35.75 12.44 -30.57
C VAL A 1061 34.79 11.46 -31.26
N ARG A 1062 35.29 10.81 -32.32
CA ARG A 1062 34.65 9.62 -32.91
C ARG A 1062 35.34 8.36 -32.37
N LEU A 1063 34.56 7.49 -31.73
CA LEU A 1063 35.07 6.23 -31.17
C LEU A 1063 34.85 5.07 -32.15
N PRO A 1064 35.88 4.26 -32.47
CA PRO A 1064 35.70 3.04 -33.27
C PRO A 1064 34.85 2.00 -32.50
N GLY A 1065 33.85 1.40 -33.15
CA GLY A 1065 33.04 0.31 -32.55
C GLY A 1065 32.02 0.74 -31.49
N HIS A 1066 31.82 2.04 -31.27
CA HIS A 1066 30.84 2.54 -30.29
C HIS A 1066 29.38 2.28 -30.68
N VAL A 1067 29.11 1.91 -31.93
CA VAL A 1067 27.85 1.35 -32.42
C VAL A 1067 28.13 -0.07 -32.86
N LEU A 1068 27.44 -1.03 -32.27
CA LEU A 1068 27.47 -2.41 -32.76
C LEU A 1068 26.47 -2.52 -33.92
N PRO A 1069 26.85 -3.17 -35.05
CA PRO A 1069 25.88 -3.51 -36.08
C PRO A 1069 24.77 -4.37 -35.47
N LEU A 1070 23.52 -4.03 -35.76
CA LEU A 1070 22.36 -4.76 -35.26
C LEU A 1070 22.37 -6.16 -35.87
N SER A 1071 22.72 -7.15 -35.05
CA SER A 1071 22.51 -8.55 -35.35
C SER A 1071 21.05 -8.88 -35.02
N ASP A 1072 20.28 -9.12 -36.09
CA ASP A 1072 19.00 -9.84 -36.13
C ASP A 1072 17.73 -9.00 -35.89
N GLY A 1073 17.09 -8.64 -37.00
CA GLY A 1073 15.81 -7.93 -37.08
C GLY A 1073 14.61 -8.79 -36.66
N GLY A 1074 14.38 -8.90 -35.36
CA GLY A 1074 13.09 -9.30 -34.80
C GLY A 1074 12.22 -8.07 -34.47
N PRO A 1075 10.97 -7.98 -34.95
CA PRO A 1075 10.03 -6.97 -34.48
C PRO A 1075 9.50 -7.35 -33.09
N SER A 1076 9.41 -6.39 -32.17
CA SER A 1076 8.61 -6.49 -30.93
C SER A 1076 7.25 -5.85 -31.15
#